data_AF-A0A2G4FMI7-F1
#
_entry.id   AF-A0A2G4FMI7-F1
#
_cell.length_a   1.000
_cell.length_b   1.000
_cell.length_c   1.000
_cell.angle_alpha   90.00
_cell.angle_beta   90.00
_cell.angle_gamma   90.00
#
_symmetry.space_group_name_H-M   'P 1'
#
loop_
_entity.id
_entity.type
_entity.pdbx_description
1 polymer ?
#
loop_
_entity_poly.entity_id
_entity_poly.type
_entity_poly.pdbx_seq_one_letter_code
_entity_poly.pdbx_strand_id
1 'polypeptide(L)'
;MRQTNINLLFLYSFIWIIYSTNLINAQKNIPNTSLLEKGDLGTKMVSDIGVWLDIKTKENHTLRNKQFLVNASKIAQDPKALEKKKQTLKSILGIIDSTNKTEDLELLETLIKPALIYENKQYKIFKIRWNVVEGLHGEGLLVEPKEKATAQIISIPPPDISPESFCGLTNDKTAFMGKILADLGCRVIVPTIIDRKQGFSNNLDIPRKTNIPRREFIYRMAYEMGYQINGLEIQKLLPLINWFSFKDPTIPIGVAGNGDGAFQALVLSFLDNRIQSSWIDGYSLNRNKTWSEPLDRNIWNYLKYFSDAELVSLSKASTLISGFSYPLYKGALKIENLNQAAPGILTAPTKNHIIEENEILVSFLKAMNSEKKVLFENTSSVLTLAQLGAKFISTISNVKFVPINEIPPVNMYFNPEAEERQQRQFNELISFIQKSWRKSDKVRQTLISKHDSSTVEKWEKSSEPLREYFSEEVIGKLPAATLKPNPRSRIIYENKDFTGYEVALDIHENVFAYGILLVPTKIKAGEKRPVVVCQHGLEGKPTDVCDPDKKTQYYNSFGAELARKGYIVFAPQNPYLGRDLFRELQRKANPLGLSLFSFIVQQHQITLDWLKTLPFVQPDKIGFYGLSYGGKTAMRVPAILKDYCLSICSGDFNEWVGKNVLVDYHGSYMWTYEYEMYEFNLGQTFNYAEMAMLIAPRPFMVERGHSDGVGIDEMVGWEYAKVRRFYAFLGIPEKTEIEFFKGGHEINSKDTFVFLKKHLGWPKSD
;
A
#
# COMPACT_ATOMS: atom_id res chain seq x y z
N MET A 1 29.36 17.41 78.32
CA MET A 1 27.97 17.31 77.81
C MET A 1 27.57 18.38 76.77
N ARG A 2 28.44 19.29 76.31
CA ARG A 2 28.09 20.29 75.26
C ARG A 2 28.59 19.98 73.84
N GLN A 3 29.56 19.07 73.66
CA GLN A 3 30.08 18.73 72.33
C GLN A 3 29.23 17.69 71.57
N THR A 4 28.53 16.81 72.30
CA THR A 4 27.83 15.65 71.70
C THR A 4 26.47 16.01 71.07
N ASN A 5 25.84 17.11 71.47
CA ASN A 5 24.54 17.53 70.94
C ASN A 5 24.62 18.31 69.62
N ILE A 6 25.77 18.92 69.30
CA ILE A 6 25.94 19.66 68.04
C ILE A 6 26.12 18.70 66.86
N ASN A 7 26.84 17.59 67.05
CA ASN A 7 27.05 16.60 65.99
C ASN A 7 25.77 15.82 65.63
N LEU A 8 24.86 15.58 66.58
CA LEU A 8 23.58 14.94 66.29
C LEU A 8 22.66 15.85 65.46
N LEU A 9 22.59 17.14 65.79
CA LEU A 9 21.79 18.13 65.05
C LEU A 9 22.32 18.37 63.63
N PHE A 10 23.63 18.33 63.42
CA PHE A 10 24.23 18.37 62.08
C PHE A 10 23.91 17.12 61.27
N LEU A 11 23.94 15.92 61.88
CA LEU A 11 23.63 14.67 61.18
C LEU A 11 22.16 14.59 60.73
N TYR A 12 21.22 15.00 61.60
CA TYR A 12 19.80 15.07 61.24
C TYR A 12 19.51 16.14 60.17
N SER A 13 20.19 17.30 60.23
CA SER A 13 20.05 18.35 59.21
C SER A 13 20.64 17.92 57.86
N PHE A 14 21.75 17.18 57.86
CA PHE A 14 22.38 16.67 56.62
C PHE A 14 21.54 15.54 55.99
N ILE A 15 20.97 14.64 56.80
CA ILE A 15 20.05 13.60 56.34
C ILE A 15 18.75 14.23 55.80
N TRP A 16 18.23 15.28 56.44
CA TRP A 16 17.04 15.99 55.96
C TRP A 16 17.32 16.80 54.69
N ILE A 17 18.51 17.39 54.53
CA ILE A 17 18.96 18.04 53.29
C ILE A 17 19.17 17.01 52.18
N ILE A 18 19.72 15.83 52.45
CA ILE A 18 19.87 14.75 51.44
C ILE A 18 18.49 14.15 51.07
N TYR A 19 17.56 13.99 52.01
CA TYR A 19 16.20 13.55 51.72
C TYR A 19 15.38 14.62 50.97
N SER A 20 15.51 15.89 51.34
CA SER A 20 14.83 16.99 50.67
C SER A 20 15.44 17.30 49.29
N THR A 21 16.76 17.21 49.11
CA THR A 21 17.40 17.32 47.78
C THR A 21 17.11 16.11 46.91
N ASN A 22 17.00 14.88 47.45
CA ASN A 22 16.51 13.73 46.69
C ASN A 22 15.01 13.82 46.38
N LEU A 23 14.18 14.41 47.24
CA LEU A 23 12.76 14.68 46.93
C LEU A 23 12.60 15.81 45.91
N ILE A 24 13.43 16.85 45.95
CA ILE A 24 13.43 17.98 45.00
C ILE A 24 14.03 17.56 43.64
N ASN A 25 15.08 16.72 43.62
CA ASN A 25 15.62 16.15 42.37
C ASN A 25 14.77 15.01 41.80
N ALA A 26 14.10 14.21 42.65
CA ALA A 26 13.12 13.21 42.18
C ALA A 26 11.90 13.85 41.51
N GLN A 27 11.65 15.14 41.77
CA GLN A 27 10.56 15.89 41.15
C GLN A 27 10.92 16.44 39.76
N LYS A 28 12.21 16.54 39.41
CA LYS A 28 12.62 17.08 38.10
C LYS A 28 12.65 16.04 36.99
N ASN A 29 12.93 14.77 37.28
CA ASN A 29 12.99 13.71 36.28
C ASN A 29 11.72 12.85 36.28
N ILE A 30 11.28 12.36 35.11
CA ILE A 30 10.17 11.41 35.05
C ILE A 30 10.58 10.13 35.79
N PRO A 31 9.74 9.60 36.71
CA PRO A 31 10.06 8.37 37.44
C PRO A 31 10.42 7.21 36.51
N ASN A 32 11.41 6.41 36.91
CA ASN A 32 11.89 5.22 36.20
C ASN A 32 12.37 5.49 34.77
N THR A 33 12.86 6.70 34.46
CA THR A 33 13.48 7.01 33.17
C THR A 33 14.99 7.22 33.31
N SER A 34 15.75 6.76 32.32
CA SER A 34 17.18 7.09 32.19
C SER A 34 17.38 8.33 31.31
N LEU A 35 18.61 8.85 31.24
CA LEU A 35 18.91 10.06 30.45
C LEU A 35 18.79 9.78 28.94
N LEU A 36 18.10 10.68 28.23
CA LEU A 36 18.04 10.68 26.76
C LEU A 36 19.18 11.51 26.17
N GLU A 37 19.99 10.89 25.31
CA GLU A 37 21.06 11.57 24.59
C GLU A 37 20.51 12.60 23.58
N LYS A 38 21.33 13.60 23.24
CA LYS A 38 20.95 14.61 22.26
C LYS A 38 21.00 14.03 20.83
N GLY A 39 19.96 14.28 20.04
CA GLY A 39 19.92 13.95 18.61
C GLY A 39 18.62 14.36 17.94
N ASP A 40 18.56 14.23 16.61
CA ASP A 40 17.32 14.35 15.83
C ASP A 40 16.64 12.98 15.74
N LEU A 41 15.81 12.69 16.75
CA LEU A 41 15.09 11.42 16.85
C LEU A 41 14.06 11.23 15.73
N GLY A 42 13.54 12.31 15.14
CA GLY A 42 12.57 12.26 14.04
C GLY A 42 13.17 11.67 12.79
N THR A 43 14.30 12.24 12.35
CA THR A 43 15.05 11.73 11.20
C THR A 43 15.59 10.32 11.46
N LYS A 44 16.08 10.07 12.69
CA LYS A 44 16.55 8.74 13.10
C LYS A 44 15.46 7.67 13.02
N MET A 45 14.23 7.98 13.45
CA MET A 45 13.09 7.05 13.39
C MET A 45 12.84 6.57 11.96
N VAL A 46 12.80 7.49 11.00
CA VAL A 46 12.57 7.15 9.58
C VAL A 46 13.70 6.26 9.05
N SER A 47 14.95 6.64 9.31
CA SER A 47 16.12 5.84 8.90
C SER A 47 16.14 4.45 9.52
N ASP A 48 15.90 4.35 10.82
CA ASP A 48 15.94 3.08 11.56
C ASP A 48 14.83 2.12 11.10
N ILE A 49 13.59 2.61 10.91
CA ILE A 49 12.50 1.80 10.36
C ILE A 49 12.86 1.31 8.95
N GLY A 50 13.53 2.14 8.14
CA GLY A 50 14.04 1.74 6.83
C GLY A 50 15.02 0.56 6.90
N VAL A 51 15.95 0.59 7.85
CA VAL A 51 16.89 -0.52 8.12
C VAL A 51 16.14 -1.76 8.58
N TRP A 52 15.17 -1.61 9.48
CA TRP A 52 14.36 -2.74 9.94
C TRP A 52 13.62 -3.41 8.78
N LEU A 53 13.00 -2.64 7.88
CA LEU A 53 12.30 -3.16 6.71
C LEU A 53 13.23 -3.90 5.74
N ASP A 54 14.46 -3.40 5.54
CA ASP A 54 15.45 -4.08 4.70
C ASP A 54 15.88 -5.43 5.31
N ILE A 55 16.10 -5.48 6.63
CA ILE A 55 16.40 -6.70 7.36
C ILE A 55 15.22 -7.68 7.25
N LYS A 56 13.99 -7.23 7.52
CA LYS A 56 12.79 -8.08 7.48
C LYS A 56 12.46 -8.60 6.09
N THR A 57 12.72 -7.82 5.05
CA THR A 57 12.57 -8.30 3.67
C THR A 57 13.52 -9.47 3.39
N LYS A 58 14.78 -9.38 3.83
CA LYS A 58 15.79 -10.44 3.67
C LYS A 58 15.48 -11.68 4.52
N GLU A 59 15.09 -11.48 5.78
CA GLU A 59 14.67 -12.56 6.68
C GLU A 59 13.45 -13.29 6.11
N ASN A 60 12.44 -12.55 5.66
CA ASN A 60 11.23 -13.11 5.07
C ASN A 60 11.53 -13.89 3.78
N HIS A 61 12.39 -13.37 2.89
CA HIS A 61 12.83 -14.11 1.69
C HIS A 61 13.49 -15.44 2.07
N THR A 62 14.40 -15.43 3.04
CA THR A 62 15.09 -16.64 3.52
C THR A 62 14.12 -17.64 4.16
N LEU A 63 13.27 -17.17 5.07
CA LEU A 63 12.33 -17.99 5.82
C LEU A 63 11.28 -18.61 4.89
N ARG A 64 10.67 -17.80 4.02
CA ARG A 64 9.66 -18.25 3.05
C ARG A 64 10.23 -19.32 2.13
N ASN A 65 11.43 -19.10 1.58
CA ASN A 65 12.04 -20.08 0.67
C ASN A 65 12.32 -21.41 1.40
N LYS A 66 12.81 -21.35 2.64
CA LYS A 66 13.00 -22.55 3.49
C LYS A 66 11.67 -23.27 3.78
N GLN A 67 10.63 -22.53 4.16
CA GLN A 67 9.31 -23.09 4.46
C GLN A 67 8.65 -23.70 3.23
N PHE A 68 8.78 -23.05 2.07
CA PHE A 68 8.29 -23.57 0.81
C PHE A 68 9.04 -24.85 0.43
N LEU A 69 10.38 -24.87 0.50
CA LEU A 69 11.17 -26.06 0.19
C LEU A 69 10.73 -27.30 0.98
N VAL A 70 10.41 -27.14 2.27
CA VAL A 70 9.91 -28.23 3.13
C VAL A 70 8.54 -28.74 2.70
N ASN A 71 7.67 -27.86 2.20
CA ASN A 71 6.27 -28.18 1.90
C ASN A 71 5.99 -28.32 0.39
N ALA A 72 6.96 -28.07 -0.48
CA ALA A 72 6.76 -27.89 -1.92
C ALA A 72 6.09 -29.11 -2.55
N SER A 73 6.59 -30.31 -2.27
CA SER A 73 6.02 -31.57 -2.77
C SER A 73 4.58 -31.78 -2.31
N LYS A 74 4.29 -31.49 -1.03
CA LYS A 74 2.94 -31.59 -0.47
C LYS A 74 1.97 -30.61 -1.14
N ILE A 75 2.39 -29.36 -1.35
CA ILE A 75 1.57 -28.34 -2.00
C ILE A 75 1.31 -28.72 -3.47
N ALA A 76 2.34 -29.18 -4.18
CA ALA A 76 2.22 -29.57 -5.59
C ALA A 76 1.30 -30.77 -5.81
N GLN A 77 1.27 -31.72 -4.86
CA GLN A 77 0.46 -32.93 -4.95
C GLN A 77 -0.98 -32.77 -4.41
N ASP A 78 -1.27 -31.71 -3.65
CA ASP A 78 -2.60 -31.44 -3.10
C ASP A 78 -3.35 -30.38 -3.93
N PRO A 79 -4.37 -30.78 -4.73
CA PRO A 79 -5.14 -29.85 -5.55
C PRO A 79 -5.83 -28.75 -4.74
N LYS A 80 -6.25 -29.03 -3.49
CA LYS A 80 -6.90 -28.03 -2.63
C LYS A 80 -5.90 -27.00 -2.14
N ALA A 81 -4.69 -27.43 -1.78
CA ALA A 81 -3.61 -26.52 -1.37
C ALA A 81 -3.18 -25.61 -2.52
N LEU A 82 -3.05 -26.16 -3.73
CA LEU A 82 -2.71 -25.39 -4.93
C LEU A 82 -3.82 -24.40 -5.28
N GLU A 83 -5.09 -24.81 -5.25
CA GLU A 83 -6.21 -23.92 -5.51
C GLU A 83 -6.27 -22.79 -4.47
N LYS A 84 -6.05 -23.09 -3.19
CA LYS A 84 -5.96 -22.06 -2.14
C LYS A 84 -4.87 -21.03 -2.46
N LYS A 85 -3.68 -21.47 -2.90
CA LYS A 85 -2.60 -20.57 -3.34
C LYS A 85 -3.01 -19.71 -4.53
N LYS A 86 -3.71 -20.27 -5.53
CA LYS A 86 -4.25 -19.49 -6.66
C LYS A 86 -5.24 -18.43 -6.20
N GLN A 87 -6.16 -18.79 -5.30
CA GLN A 87 -7.15 -17.85 -4.75
C GLN A 87 -6.49 -16.74 -3.91
N THR A 88 -5.47 -17.06 -3.12
CA THR A 88 -4.68 -16.05 -2.41
C THR A 88 -3.99 -15.09 -3.39
N LEU A 89 -3.38 -15.58 -4.46
CA LEU A 89 -2.73 -14.72 -5.46
C LEU A 89 -3.76 -13.83 -6.18
N LYS A 90 -4.91 -14.39 -6.58
CA LYS A 90 -6.02 -13.62 -7.17
C LYS A 90 -6.48 -12.49 -6.25
N SER A 91 -6.66 -12.79 -4.96
CA SER A 91 -7.05 -11.79 -3.96
C SER A 91 -6.01 -10.68 -3.80
N ILE A 92 -4.72 -11.02 -3.76
CA ILE A 92 -3.61 -10.04 -3.67
C ILE A 92 -3.58 -9.12 -4.89
N LEU A 93 -3.84 -9.67 -6.08
CA LEU A 93 -3.84 -8.92 -7.33
C LEU A 93 -5.17 -8.19 -7.59
N GLY A 94 -6.23 -8.46 -6.82
CA GLY A 94 -7.58 -7.96 -7.07
C GLY A 94 -8.21 -8.52 -8.34
N ILE A 95 -7.88 -9.75 -8.73
CA ILE A 95 -8.52 -10.46 -9.84
C ILE A 95 -9.93 -10.86 -9.41
N ILE A 96 -10.91 -10.60 -10.27
CA ILE A 96 -12.33 -10.83 -10.00
C ILE A 96 -12.72 -12.17 -10.61
N ASP A 97 -13.30 -13.05 -9.80
CA ASP A 97 -13.90 -14.27 -10.31
C ASP A 97 -15.15 -13.92 -11.14
N SER A 98 -15.00 -13.94 -12.46
CA SER A 98 -16.07 -13.68 -13.42
C SER A 98 -16.51 -14.96 -14.12
N THR A 99 -17.82 -15.15 -14.26
CA THR A 99 -18.41 -16.25 -15.05
C THR A 99 -18.38 -16.00 -16.56
N ASN A 100 -17.96 -14.79 -17.00
CA ASN A 100 -17.89 -14.43 -18.41
C ASN A 100 -16.91 -15.33 -19.16
N LYS A 101 -17.45 -16.20 -20.01
CA LYS A 101 -16.69 -16.92 -21.02
C LYS A 101 -16.70 -16.05 -22.27
N THR A 102 -15.55 -15.49 -22.61
CA THR A 102 -15.37 -14.93 -23.95
C THR A 102 -15.28 -16.09 -24.92
N GLU A 103 -16.38 -16.35 -25.61
CA GLU A 103 -16.47 -17.39 -26.64
C GLU A 103 -16.12 -16.84 -28.03
N ASP A 104 -16.11 -15.51 -28.20
CA ASP A 104 -15.79 -14.86 -29.47
C ASP A 104 -14.90 -13.61 -29.32
N LEU A 105 -14.13 -13.32 -30.37
CA LEU A 105 -13.34 -12.10 -30.52
C LEU A 105 -14.00 -11.18 -31.53
N GLU A 106 -14.11 -9.90 -31.19
CA GLU A 106 -14.68 -8.91 -32.09
C GLU A 106 -13.59 -8.36 -33.01
N LEU A 107 -13.83 -8.37 -34.32
CA LEU A 107 -13.00 -7.68 -35.30
C LEU A 107 -13.30 -6.17 -35.27
N LEU A 108 -12.29 -5.35 -35.01
CA LEU A 108 -12.44 -3.90 -34.94
C LEU A 108 -12.34 -3.25 -36.33
N GLU A 109 -13.47 -3.13 -37.00
CA GLU A 109 -13.62 -2.44 -38.28
C GLU A 109 -14.54 -1.21 -38.18
N THR A 110 -14.33 -0.25 -39.09
CA THR A 110 -15.23 0.87 -39.34
C THR A 110 -15.55 0.93 -40.83
N LEU A 111 -16.47 1.80 -41.23
CA LEU A 111 -16.81 2.03 -42.65
C LEU A 111 -15.60 2.44 -43.52
N ILE A 112 -14.50 2.87 -42.91
CA ILE A 112 -13.31 3.39 -43.61
C ILE A 112 -12.06 2.58 -43.24
N LYS A 113 -12.00 1.98 -42.03
CA LYS A 113 -10.81 1.29 -41.53
C LYS A 113 -11.10 -0.21 -41.35
N PRO A 114 -10.51 -1.11 -42.15
CA PRO A 114 -10.70 -2.54 -41.98
C PRO A 114 -10.07 -3.05 -40.67
N ALA A 115 -10.57 -4.19 -40.17
CA ALA A 115 -9.95 -4.91 -39.06
C ALA A 115 -8.63 -5.57 -39.49
N LEU A 116 -8.54 -6.08 -40.73
CA LEU A 116 -7.31 -6.61 -41.32
C LEU A 116 -6.32 -5.45 -41.60
N ILE A 117 -5.17 -5.47 -40.93
CA ILE A 117 -4.15 -4.40 -41.05
C ILE A 117 -2.89 -4.83 -41.78
N TYR A 118 -2.64 -6.14 -41.89
CA TYR A 118 -1.48 -6.67 -42.60
C TYR A 118 -1.73 -8.11 -43.06
N GLU A 119 -1.19 -8.47 -44.22
CA GLU A 119 -1.23 -9.83 -44.75
C GLU A 119 0.07 -10.13 -45.52
N ASN A 120 0.64 -11.32 -45.30
CA ASN A 120 1.76 -11.84 -46.08
C ASN A 120 1.46 -13.28 -46.55
N LYS A 121 2.49 -14.01 -47.02
CA LYS A 121 2.32 -15.40 -47.48
C LYS A 121 2.02 -16.39 -46.35
N GLN A 122 2.30 -16.06 -45.09
CA GLN A 122 2.22 -16.97 -43.94
C GLN A 122 1.02 -16.69 -43.02
N TYR A 123 0.64 -15.43 -42.81
CA TYR A 123 -0.40 -15.03 -41.85
C TYR A 123 -1.09 -13.72 -42.23
N LYS A 124 -2.19 -13.45 -41.49
CA LYS A 124 -2.96 -12.20 -41.48
C LYS A 124 -2.91 -11.59 -40.09
N ILE A 125 -2.95 -10.25 -39.98
CA ILE A 125 -3.02 -9.54 -38.70
C ILE A 125 -4.30 -8.72 -38.64
N PHE A 126 -5.10 -8.96 -37.60
CA PHE A 126 -6.38 -8.30 -37.34
C PHE A 126 -6.33 -7.48 -36.06
N LYS A 127 -7.01 -6.34 -36.06
CA LYS A 127 -7.37 -5.62 -34.83
C LYS A 127 -8.54 -6.33 -34.16
N ILE A 128 -8.39 -6.63 -32.88
CA ILE A 128 -9.39 -7.37 -32.10
C ILE A 128 -9.74 -6.68 -30.79
N ARG A 129 -10.97 -6.94 -30.33
CA ARG A 129 -11.47 -6.62 -28.99
C ARG A 129 -12.13 -7.84 -28.39
N TRP A 130 -12.13 -7.95 -27.06
CA TRP A 130 -12.90 -8.96 -26.35
C TRP A 130 -13.46 -8.44 -25.04
N ASN A 131 -14.62 -8.99 -24.68
CA ASN A 131 -15.27 -8.71 -23.41
C ASN A 131 -14.50 -9.36 -22.26
N VAL A 132 -14.40 -8.68 -21.11
CA VAL A 132 -13.73 -9.19 -19.91
C VAL A 132 -14.73 -9.25 -18.76
N VAL A 133 -15.17 -8.07 -18.30
CA VAL A 133 -16.29 -7.89 -17.36
C VAL A 133 -17.11 -6.70 -17.83
N GLU A 134 -18.28 -6.48 -17.23
CA GLU A 134 -19.14 -5.35 -17.59
C GLU A 134 -18.36 -4.02 -17.54
N GLY A 135 -18.23 -3.34 -18.68
CA GLY A 135 -17.54 -2.06 -18.82
C GLY A 135 -16.00 -2.15 -18.92
N LEU A 136 -15.44 -3.35 -19.07
CA LEU A 136 -14.01 -3.56 -19.28
C LEU A 136 -13.77 -4.50 -20.46
N HIS A 137 -12.98 -4.03 -21.43
CA HIS A 137 -12.56 -4.83 -22.58
C HIS A 137 -11.05 -5.01 -22.59
N GLY A 138 -10.59 -6.06 -23.27
CA GLY A 138 -9.23 -6.12 -23.79
C GLY A 138 -9.23 -5.75 -25.28
N GLU A 139 -8.19 -5.05 -25.72
CA GLU A 139 -7.95 -4.74 -27.13
C GLU A 139 -6.51 -5.12 -27.51
N GLY A 140 -6.29 -5.52 -28.76
CA GLY A 140 -4.97 -5.92 -29.23
C GLY A 140 -4.96 -6.33 -30.69
N LEU A 141 -3.97 -7.15 -31.05
CA LEU A 141 -3.83 -7.74 -32.39
C LEU A 141 -3.93 -9.26 -32.33
N LEU A 142 -4.60 -9.84 -33.32
CA LEU A 142 -4.57 -11.27 -33.62
C LEU A 142 -3.73 -11.49 -34.87
N VAL A 143 -2.68 -12.29 -34.74
CA VAL A 143 -1.91 -12.82 -35.87
C VAL A 143 -2.40 -14.24 -36.14
N GLU A 144 -3.11 -14.41 -37.25
CA GLU A 144 -3.74 -15.66 -37.66
C GLU A 144 -2.94 -16.31 -38.81
N PRO A 145 -2.34 -17.50 -38.62
CA PRO A 145 -1.66 -18.20 -39.69
C PRO A 145 -2.65 -18.68 -40.75
N LYS A 146 -2.20 -18.70 -42.01
CA LYS A 146 -3.00 -19.21 -43.15
C LYS A 146 -3.12 -20.73 -43.13
N GLU A 147 -2.14 -21.39 -42.54
CA GLU A 147 -2.12 -22.83 -42.30
C GLU A 147 -2.52 -23.15 -40.85
N LYS A 148 -2.69 -24.43 -40.51
CA LYS A 148 -2.99 -24.85 -39.13
C LYS A 148 -1.87 -24.38 -38.20
N ALA A 149 -2.25 -23.64 -37.15
CA ALA A 149 -1.30 -23.10 -36.18
C ALA A 149 -0.56 -24.22 -35.43
N THR A 150 0.74 -24.04 -35.21
CA THR A 150 1.53 -25.00 -34.41
C THR A 150 1.24 -24.87 -32.91
N ALA A 151 1.02 -23.64 -32.45
CA ALA A 151 0.66 -23.31 -31.08
C ALA A 151 -0.20 -22.04 -31.04
N GLN A 152 -0.93 -21.84 -29.94
CA GLN A 152 -1.74 -20.66 -29.65
C GLN A 152 -1.10 -19.88 -28.51
N ILE A 153 -0.61 -18.67 -28.78
CA ILE A 153 0.22 -17.92 -27.83
C ILE A 153 -0.41 -16.57 -27.49
N ILE A 154 -0.55 -16.28 -26.20
CA ILE A 154 -0.70 -14.90 -25.72
C ILE A 154 0.71 -14.32 -25.58
N SER A 155 1.07 -13.36 -26.44
CA SER A 155 2.39 -12.73 -26.45
C SER A 155 2.29 -11.31 -25.92
N ILE A 156 2.70 -11.10 -24.68
CA ILE A 156 2.41 -9.92 -23.87
C ILE A 156 3.57 -8.92 -24.01
N PRO A 157 3.33 -7.76 -24.61
CA PRO A 157 4.36 -6.74 -24.74
C PRO A 157 4.62 -6.11 -23.37
N PRO A 158 5.79 -5.50 -23.19
CA PRO A 158 5.96 -4.59 -22.09
C PRO A 158 5.15 -3.28 -22.29
N PRO A 159 4.88 -2.51 -21.20
CA PRO A 159 4.03 -1.33 -21.22
C PRO A 159 4.31 -0.32 -22.34
N ASP A 160 5.58 -0.01 -22.59
CA ASP A 160 5.95 1.09 -23.49
C ASP A 160 6.08 0.66 -24.96
N ILE A 161 5.73 -0.58 -25.29
CA ILE A 161 5.77 -1.15 -26.64
C ILE A 161 4.35 -1.47 -27.12
N SER A 162 3.96 -0.89 -28.26
CA SER A 162 2.63 -1.14 -28.82
C SER A 162 2.53 -2.55 -29.40
N PRO A 163 1.31 -3.13 -29.48
CA PRO A 163 1.07 -4.37 -30.21
C PRO A 163 1.62 -4.37 -31.64
N GLU A 164 1.54 -3.26 -32.36
CA GLU A 164 2.04 -3.13 -33.73
C GLU A 164 3.57 -3.21 -33.77
N SER A 165 4.25 -2.51 -32.86
CA SER A 165 5.70 -2.63 -32.71
C SER A 165 6.04 -4.07 -32.37
N PHE A 166 5.41 -4.70 -31.39
CA PHE A 166 5.69 -6.08 -30.98
C PHE A 166 5.46 -7.14 -32.09
N CYS A 167 4.56 -6.84 -33.04
CA CYS A 167 4.32 -7.63 -34.27
C CYS A 167 5.24 -7.25 -35.45
N GLY A 168 6.22 -6.35 -35.25
CA GLY A 168 7.18 -5.90 -36.25
C GLY A 168 6.58 -5.14 -37.43
N LEU A 169 5.49 -4.42 -37.16
CA LEU A 169 4.83 -3.54 -38.12
C LEU A 169 5.36 -2.10 -38.07
N THR A 170 6.33 -1.78 -37.22
CA THR A 170 6.93 -0.44 -37.10
C THR A 170 8.46 -0.51 -37.21
N ASN A 171 9.13 0.64 -37.27
CA ASN A 171 10.60 0.71 -37.25
C ASN A 171 11.25 0.36 -35.90
N ASP A 172 10.47 0.23 -34.83
CA ASP A 172 10.98 0.03 -33.48
C ASP A 172 11.45 -1.40 -33.27
N LYS A 173 12.76 -1.65 -33.38
CA LYS A 173 13.33 -3.00 -33.27
C LYS A 173 13.35 -3.58 -31.85
N THR A 174 12.75 -2.91 -30.86
CA THR A 174 12.70 -3.44 -29.50
C THR A 174 11.64 -4.54 -29.37
N ALA A 175 12.11 -5.75 -29.07
CA ALA A 175 11.32 -6.91 -28.67
C ALA A 175 10.19 -7.33 -29.65
N PHE A 176 10.49 -7.70 -30.90
CA PHE A 176 9.51 -8.25 -31.87
C PHE A 176 9.05 -9.70 -31.59
N MET A 177 8.83 -10.06 -30.32
CA MET A 177 8.49 -11.43 -29.93
C MET A 177 7.20 -11.92 -30.59
N GLY A 178 6.18 -11.06 -30.72
CA GLY A 178 4.93 -11.39 -31.41
C GLY A 178 5.15 -11.78 -32.87
N LYS A 179 6.02 -11.06 -33.59
CA LYS A 179 6.41 -11.38 -34.97
C LYS A 179 7.13 -12.73 -35.06
N ILE A 180 8.12 -12.96 -34.21
CA ILE A 180 8.93 -14.19 -34.22
C ILE A 180 8.04 -15.42 -34.03
N LEU A 181 7.11 -15.36 -33.09
CA LEU A 181 6.18 -16.45 -32.84
C LEU A 181 5.23 -16.69 -34.03
N ALA A 182 4.78 -15.62 -34.69
CA ALA A 182 3.96 -15.72 -35.89
C ALA A 182 4.73 -16.34 -37.08
N ASP A 183 5.99 -15.92 -37.31
CA ASP A 183 6.85 -16.47 -38.36
C ASP A 183 7.21 -17.96 -38.08
N LEU A 184 7.14 -18.41 -36.83
CA LEU A 184 7.23 -19.82 -36.42
C LEU A 184 5.88 -20.58 -36.57
N GLY A 185 4.88 -19.98 -37.23
CA GLY A 185 3.59 -20.61 -37.52
C GLY A 185 2.63 -20.67 -36.32
N CYS A 186 2.84 -19.84 -35.30
CA CYS A 186 1.90 -19.75 -34.18
C CYS A 186 0.74 -18.82 -34.51
N ARG A 187 -0.43 -19.11 -33.93
CA ARG A 187 -1.50 -18.12 -33.74
C ARG A 187 -1.12 -17.27 -32.53
N VAL A 188 -1.04 -15.95 -32.70
CA VAL A 188 -0.54 -15.05 -31.65
C VAL A 188 -1.57 -13.98 -31.35
N ILE A 189 -1.90 -13.78 -30.07
CA ILE A 189 -2.62 -12.59 -29.61
C ILE A 189 -1.65 -11.68 -28.87
N VAL A 190 -1.55 -10.44 -29.31
CA VAL A 190 -0.74 -9.39 -28.68
C VAL A 190 -1.67 -8.35 -28.04
N PRO A 191 -1.83 -8.37 -26.70
CA PRO A 191 -2.73 -7.47 -26.00
C PRO A 191 -2.12 -6.07 -25.84
N THR A 192 -2.98 -5.07 -25.70
CA THR A 192 -2.58 -3.73 -25.24
C THR A 192 -2.47 -3.73 -23.73
N ILE A 193 -1.31 -3.32 -23.23
CA ILE A 193 -1.00 -3.09 -21.81
C ILE A 193 -0.88 -1.57 -21.60
N ILE A 194 -1.25 -1.06 -20.42
CA ILE A 194 -1.19 0.38 -20.16
C ILE A 194 0.26 0.83 -20.03
N ASP A 195 0.64 1.79 -20.87
CA ASP A 195 2.00 2.32 -20.95
C ASP A 195 2.37 3.27 -19.79
N ARG A 196 3.66 3.60 -19.66
CA ARG A 196 4.17 4.57 -18.67
C ARG A 196 4.39 5.95 -19.28
N LYS A 197 3.74 6.28 -20.40
CA LYS A 197 3.78 7.65 -20.93
C LYS A 197 2.97 8.60 -20.04
N GLN A 198 3.26 9.88 -20.17
CA GLN A 198 2.51 10.96 -19.52
C GLN A 198 1.39 11.45 -20.44
N GLY A 199 0.35 12.03 -19.85
CA GLY A 199 -0.85 12.49 -20.57
C GLY A 199 -2.05 11.56 -20.36
N PHE A 200 -3.20 11.93 -20.94
CA PHE A 200 -4.55 11.36 -20.67
C PHE A 200 -5.09 11.57 -19.26
N SER A 201 -4.21 11.73 -18.27
CA SER A 201 -4.55 12.02 -16.88
C SER A 201 -4.98 13.46 -16.63
N ASN A 202 -5.06 14.36 -17.64
CA ASN A 202 -5.57 15.72 -17.43
C ASN A 202 -7.10 15.73 -17.51
N ASN A 203 -7.75 16.40 -16.57
CA ASN A 203 -9.19 16.70 -16.63
C ASN A 203 -9.37 18.20 -16.96
N LEU A 204 -10.15 18.54 -17.99
CA LEU A 204 -10.38 19.93 -18.39
C LEU A 204 -11.12 20.75 -17.30
N ASP A 205 -11.91 20.09 -16.47
CA ASP A 205 -12.64 20.71 -15.36
C ASP A 205 -11.74 20.95 -14.13
N ILE A 206 -10.54 20.36 -14.12
CA ILE A 206 -9.54 20.56 -13.07
C ILE A 206 -8.34 21.28 -13.69
N PRO A 207 -8.11 22.57 -13.37
CA PRO A 207 -7.03 23.35 -13.96
C PRO A 207 -5.65 22.99 -13.36
N ARG A 208 -5.32 21.69 -13.26
CA ARG A 208 -4.06 21.16 -12.77
C ARG A 208 -3.46 20.23 -13.82
N LYS A 209 -2.25 20.56 -14.28
CA LYS A 209 -1.41 19.61 -15.02
C LYS A 209 -0.84 18.58 -14.04
N THR A 210 -0.54 17.38 -14.53
CA THR A 210 0.17 16.36 -13.76
C THR A 210 1.27 15.70 -14.60
N ASN A 211 2.36 15.32 -13.94
CA ASN A 211 3.43 14.52 -14.53
C ASN A 211 3.32 13.03 -14.18
N ILE A 212 2.23 12.60 -13.54
CA ILE A 212 1.98 11.20 -13.16
C ILE A 212 1.78 10.36 -14.44
N PRO A 213 2.57 9.27 -14.65
CA PRO A 213 2.39 8.34 -15.77
C PRO A 213 1.00 7.71 -15.78
N ARG A 214 0.48 7.35 -16.96
CA ARG A 214 -0.81 6.68 -17.13
C ARG A 214 -0.95 5.45 -16.23
N ARG A 215 0.08 4.58 -16.20
CA ARG A 215 0.12 3.39 -15.35
C ARG A 215 0.06 3.70 -13.85
N GLU A 216 0.80 4.71 -13.40
CA GLU A 216 0.80 5.14 -11.99
C GLU A 216 -0.55 5.76 -11.59
N PHE A 217 -1.15 6.55 -12.49
CA PHE A 217 -2.46 7.16 -12.27
C PHE A 217 -3.53 6.09 -12.02
N ILE A 218 -3.57 5.04 -12.85
CA ILE A 218 -4.46 3.90 -12.60
C ILE A 218 -4.10 3.18 -11.30
N TYR A 219 -2.81 2.92 -11.05
CA TYR A 219 -2.36 2.23 -9.85
C TYR A 219 -2.89 2.88 -8.58
N ARG A 220 -2.76 4.21 -8.45
CA ARG A 220 -3.16 4.96 -7.25
C ARG A 220 -4.62 4.69 -6.86
N MET A 221 -5.56 4.90 -7.78
CA MET A 221 -6.99 4.65 -7.52
C MET A 221 -7.33 3.15 -7.45
N ALA A 222 -6.66 2.31 -8.23
CA ALA A 222 -6.87 0.86 -8.22
C ALA A 222 -6.51 0.27 -6.86
N TYR A 223 -5.37 0.70 -6.31
CA TYR A 223 -4.82 0.22 -5.04
C TYR A 223 -5.77 0.47 -3.88
N GLU A 224 -6.29 1.70 -3.76
CA GLU A 224 -7.30 2.07 -2.75
C GLU A 224 -8.55 1.18 -2.85
N MET A 225 -8.94 0.81 -4.07
CA MET A 225 -10.13 -0.01 -4.33
C MET A 225 -9.87 -1.52 -4.28
N GLY A 226 -8.67 -1.96 -3.92
CA GLY A 226 -8.30 -3.37 -3.75
C GLY A 226 -7.87 -4.08 -5.03
N TYR A 227 -7.51 -3.31 -6.05
CA TYR A 227 -7.02 -3.80 -7.33
C TYR A 227 -5.54 -3.50 -7.50
N GLN A 228 -4.83 -4.37 -8.22
CA GLN A 228 -3.53 -4.06 -8.78
C GLN A 228 -3.68 -3.83 -10.28
N ILE A 229 -3.00 -2.85 -10.88
CA ILE A 229 -3.03 -2.69 -12.34
C ILE A 229 -2.58 -3.96 -13.06
N ASN A 230 -1.56 -4.64 -12.52
CA ASN A 230 -1.12 -5.93 -13.03
C ASN A 230 -2.25 -6.99 -12.97
N GLY A 231 -3.04 -6.98 -11.89
CA GLY A 231 -4.19 -7.86 -11.74
C GLY A 231 -5.34 -7.54 -12.69
N LEU A 232 -5.63 -6.27 -12.93
CA LEU A 232 -6.61 -5.84 -13.94
C LEU A 232 -6.17 -6.22 -15.35
N GLU A 233 -4.89 -6.16 -15.66
CA GLU A 233 -4.37 -6.64 -16.95
C GLU A 233 -4.43 -8.16 -17.05
N ILE A 234 -4.05 -8.91 -16.01
CA ILE A 234 -4.21 -10.37 -15.97
C ILE A 234 -5.69 -10.75 -16.14
N GLN A 235 -6.61 -10.02 -15.51
CA GLN A 235 -8.05 -10.17 -15.68
C GLN A 235 -8.44 -10.04 -17.16
N LYS A 236 -7.87 -9.07 -17.89
CA LYS A 236 -8.10 -8.92 -19.34
C LYS A 236 -7.56 -10.09 -20.15
N LEU A 237 -6.52 -10.78 -19.70
CA LEU A 237 -5.88 -11.87 -20.45
C LEU A 237 -6.51 -13.25 -20.22
N LEU A 238 -7.10 -13.50 -19.05
CA LEU A 238 -7.74 -14.78 -18.71
C LEU A 238 -8.77 -15.27 -19.76
N PRO A 239 -9.66 -14.42 -20.32
CA PRO A 239 -10.64 -14.87 -21.30
C PRO A 239 -10.02 -15.35 -22.63
N LEU A 240 -8.82 -14.91 -22.99
CA LEU A 240 -8.14 -15.36 -24.21
C LEU A 240 -7.79 -16.86 -24.16
N ILE A 241 -7.54 -17.40 -22.97
CA ILE A 241 -7.30 -18.84 -22.77
C ILE A 241 -8.58 -19.64 -23.04
N ASN A 242 -9.74 -19.09 -22.65
CA ASN A 242 -11.04 -19.68 -22.96
C ASN A 242 -11.29 -19.67 -24.46
N TRP A 243 -11.01 -18.55 -25.13
CA TRP A 243 -11.16 -18.44 -26.58
C TRP A 243 -10.26 -19.43 -27.33
N PHE A 244 -8.98 -19.57 -26.97
CA PHE A 244 -8.10 -20.58 -27.60
C PHE A 244 -8.62 -22.00 -27.40
N SER A 245 -9.12 -22.32 -26.21
CA SER A 245 -9.70 -23.64 -25.90
C SER A 245 -10.95 -23.92 -26.73
N PHE A 246 -11.78 -22.90 -26.98
CA PHE A 246 -12.98 -22.99 -27.80
C PHE A 246 -12.65 -23.07 -29.29
N LYS A 247 -11.69 -22.27 -29.77
CA LYS A 247 -11.32 -22.14 -31.19
C LYS A 247 -10.75 -23.44 -31.75
N ASP A 248 -9.78 -24.04 -31.07
CA ASP A 248 -9.25 -25.36 -31.41
C ASP A 248 -8.56 -25.97 -30.17
N PRO A 249 -9.23 -26.89 -29.44
CA PRO A 249 -8.64 -27.51 -28.24
C PRO A 249 -7.49 -28.47 -28.57
N THR A 250 -7.27 -28.81 -29.84
CA THR A 250 -6.18 -29.71 -30.26
C THR A 250 -4.84 -29.00 -30.39
N ILE A 251 -4.84 -27.66 -30.46
CA ILE A 251 -3.63 -26.86 -30.62
C ILE A 251 -3.17 -26.38 -29.24
N PRO A 252 -1.91 -26.64 -28.85
CA PRO A 252 -1.43 -26.35 -27.50
C PRO A 252 -1.33 -24.85 -27.22
N ILE A 253 -1.59 -24.48 -25.96
CA ILE A 253 -1.62 -23.08 -25.50
C ILE A 253 -0.30 -22.74 -24.79
N GLY A 254 0.29 -21.60 -25.14
CA GLY A 254 1.43 -21.02 -24.45
C GLY A 254 1.22 -19.55 -24.10
N VAL A 255 2.09 -19.02 -23.25
CA VAL A 255 2.15 -17.60 -22.94
C VAL A 255 3.60 -17.13 -23.01
N ALA A 256 3.83 -15.95 -23.56
CA ALA A 256 5.17 -15.38 -23.69
C ALA A 256 5.11 -13.90 -23.31
N GLY A 257 6.06 -13.41 -22.53
CA GLY A 257 6.09 -12.02 -22.12
C GLY A 257 7.51 -11.48 -22.03
N ASN A 258 7.66 -10.20 -22.35
CA ASN A 258 8.92 -9.46 -22.24
C ASN A 258 8.78 -8.31 -21.22
N GLY A 259 9.81 -8.09 -20.40
CA GLY A 259 9.82 -7.01 -19.41
C GLY A 259 8.72 -7.19 -18.37
N ASP A 260 7.89 -6.17 -18.14
CA ASP A 260 6.73 -6.33 -17.27
C ASP A 260 5.76 -7.38 -17.79
N GLY A 261 5.56 -7.51 -19.10
CA GLY A 261 4.70 -8.52 -19.73
C GLY A 261 5.02 -9.96 -19.30
N ALA A 262 6.27 -10.20 -18.91
CA ALA A 262 6.73 -11.48 -18.38
C ALA A 262 6.14 -11.78 -17.00
N PHE A 263 5.85 -10.77 -16.17
CA PHE A 263 5.13 -10.96 -14.90
C PHE A 263 3.69 -11.44 -15.15
N GLN A 264 2.96 -10.84 -16.09
CA GLN A 264 1.64 -11.33 -16.46
C GLN A 264 1.71 -12.75 -17.03
N ALA A 265 2.71 -13.07 -17.86
CA ALA A 265 2.93 -14.42 -18.38
C ALA A 265 3.20 -15.45 -17.27
N LEU A 266 4.01 -15.09 -16.29
CA LEU A 266 4.28 -15.90 -15.10
C LEU A 266 3.00 -16.16 -14.30
N VAL A 267 2.23 -15.12 -14.01
CA VAL A 267 1.01 -15.27 -13.20
C VAL A 267 -0.04 -16.08 -13.96
N LEU A 268 -0.25 -15.84 -15.25
CA LEU A 268 -1.18 -16.61 -16.07
C LEU A 268 -0.82 -18.09 -16.08
N SER A 269 0.45 -18.44 -16.27
CA SER A 269 0.91 -19.83 -16.30
C SER A 269 0.71 -20.54 -14.96
N PHE A 270 0.76 -19.81 -13.85
CA PHE A 270 0.42 -20.35 -12.54
C PHE A 270 -1.10 -20.49 -12.33
N LEU A 271 -1.89 -19.50 -12.72
CA LEU A 271 -3.33 -19.49 -12.50
C LEU A 271 -4.06 -20.52 -13.38
N ASP A 272 -3.68 -20.69 -14.65
CA ASP A 272 -4.39 -21.55 -15.59
C ASP A 272 -3.58 -22.77 -16.04
N ASN A 273 -4.07 -23.96 -15.69
CA ASN A 273 -3.40 -25.22 -15.95
C ASN A 273 -3.44 -25.67 -17.44
N ARG A 274 -4.20 -24.98 -18.30
CA ARG A 274 -4.25 -25.27 -19.75
C ARG A 274 -3.03 -24.74 -20.49
N ILE A 275 -2.30 -23.80 -19.90
CA ILE A 275 -1.06 -23.28 -20.47
C ILE A 275 0.02 -24.36 -20.31
N GLN A 276 0.61 -24.78 -21.44
CA GLN A 276 1.60 -25.84 -21.49
C GLN A 276 3.04 -25.33 -21.42
N SER A 277 3.29 -24.09 -21.85
CA SER A 277 4.58 -23.44 -21.65
C SER A 277 4.47 -21.94 -21.47
N SER A 278 5.49 -21.39 -20.81
CA SER A 278 5.68 -19.97 -20.52
C SER A 278 7.06 -19.51 -20.96
N TRP A 279 7.15 -18.36 -21.63
CA TRP A 279 8.40 -17.67 -21.93
C TRP A 279 8.48 -16.37 -21.12
N ILE A 280 9.40 -16.33 -20.17
CA ILE A 280 9.66 -15.22 -19.26
C ILE A 280 10.96 -14.53 -19.70
N ASP A 281 10.84 -13.47 -20.48
CA ASP A 281 11.97 -12.77 -21.09
C ASP A 281 12.18 -11.38 -20.46
N GLY A 282 13.43 -10.99 -20.23
CA GLY A 282 13.79 -9.65 -19.73
C GLY A 282 13.17 -9.27 -18.39
N TYR A 283 12.96 -10.24 -17.50
CA TYR A 283 12.33 -10.07 -16.19
C TYR A 283 13.12 -10.77 -15.08
N SER A 284 13.17 -10.14 -13.89
CA SER A 284 13.84 -10.69 -12.71
C SER A 284 12.82 -11.37 -11.82
N LEU A 285 13.08 -12.62 -11.44
CA LEU A 285 12.24 -13.34 -10.47
C LEU A 285 12.38 -12.80 -9.03
N ASN A 286 13.31 -11.87 -8.79
CA ASN A 286 13.48 -11.25 -7.47
C ASN A 286 12.64 -9.97 -7.36
N ARG A 287 11.72 -9.93 -6.40
CA ARG A 287 10.86 -8.76 -6.10
C ARG A 287 11.19 -8.05 -4.79
N ASN A 288 12.31 -8.38 -4.14
CA ASN A 288 12.67 -7.83 -2.82
C ASN A 288 13.03 -6.33 -2.87
N LYS A 289 13.27 -5.76 -4.06
CA LYS A 289 13.60 -4.34 -4.26
C LYS A 289 12.56 -3.56 -5.07
N THR A 290 11.32 -4.08 -5.14
CA THR A 290 10.21 -3.41 -5.85
C THR A 290 9.90 -2.00 -5.34
N TRP A 291 10.32 -1.65 -4.13
CA TRP A 291 10.20 -0.29 -3.57
C TRP A 291 11.02 0.76 -4.35
N SER A 292 12.08 0.37 -5.07
CA SER A 292 12.88 1.28 -5.90
C SER A 292 12.48 1.30 -7.39
N GLU A 293 11.55 0.43 -7.77
CA GLU A 293 11.05 0.28 -9.15
C GLU A 293 9.87 1.23 -9.41
N PRO A 294 9.22 1.26 -10.58
CA PRO A 294 7.98 2.02 -10.77
C PRO A 294 6.90 1.63 -9.75
N LEU A 295 6.10 2.60 -9.31
CA LEU A 295 5.10 2.40 -8.25
C LEU A 295 4.13 1.25 -8.57
N ASP A 296 3.78 1.07 -9.85
CA ASP A 296 2.90 0.01 -10.34
C ASP A 296 3.40 -1.44 -10.10
N ARG A 297 4.63 -1.62 -9.63
CA ARG A 297 5.19 -2.92 -9.22
C ARG A 297 5.08 -3.21 -7.72
N ASN A 298 4.63 -2.26 -6.92
CA ASN A 298 4.47 -2.41 -5.48
C ASN A 298 3.15 -3.14 -5.15
N ILE A 299 3.23 -4.42 -4.81
CA ILE A 299 2.03 -5.26 -4.62
C ILE A 299 1.88 -5.57 -3.14
N TRP A 300 0.74 -5.19 -2.54
CA TRP A 300 0.42 -5.47 -1.14
C TRP A 300 0.51 -6.98 -0.85
N ASN A 301 1.06 -7.38 0.31
CA ASN A 301 1.14 -8.77 0.76
C ASN A 301 1.96 -9.73 -0.13
N TYR A 302 2.52 -9.31 -1.27
CA TYR A 302 3.12 -10.26 -2.22
C TYR A 302 4.28 -11.06 -1.61
N LEU A 303 5.25 -10.38 -0.98
CA LEU A 303 6.41 -11.05 -0.39
C LEU A 303 6.03 -11.85 0.86
N LYS A 304 4.91 -11.54 1.53
CA LYS A 304 4.39 -12.35 2.65
C LYS A 304 3.99 -13.75 2.21
N TYR A 305 3.43 -13.91 0.99
CA TYR A 305 2.82 -15.17 0.56
C TYR A 305 3.50 -15.88 -0.61
N PHE A 306 4.27 -15.16 -1.44
CA PHE A 306 4.79 -15.66 -2.71
C PHE A 306 6.24 -15.25 -2.98
N SER A 307 6.91 -16.07 -3.79
CA SER A 307 8.06 -15.69 -4.60
C SER A 307 7.77 -16.04 -6.06
N ASP A 308 8.43 -15.38 -7.00
CA ASP A 308 8.22 -15.68 -8.42
C ASP A 308 8.76 -17.08 -8.77
N ALA A 309 9.85 -17.50 -8.13
CA ALA A 309 10.37 -18.87 -8.21
C ALA A 309 9.32 -19.90 -7.75
N GLU A 310 8.58 -19.62 -6.68
CA GLU A 310 7.47 -20.46 -6.24
C GLU A 310 6.38 -20.56 -7.33
N LEU A 311 5.97 -19.45 -7.94
CA LEU A 311 4.98 -19.44 -9.01
C LEU A 311 5.42 -20.28 -10.22
N VAL A 312 6.68 -20.12 -10.67
CA VAL A 312 7.24 -20.96 -11.74
C VAL A 312 7.21 -22.43 -11.33
N SER A 313 7.63 -22.73 -10.11
CA SER A 313 7.78 -24.11 -9.64
C SER A 313 6.42 -24.84 -9.55
N LEU A 314 5.36 -24.15 -9.09
CA LEU A 314 4.02 -24.72 -8.93
C LEU A 314 3.19 -24.72 -10.22
N SER A 315 3.57 -23.93 -11.23
CA SER A 315 2.91 -23.95 -12.53
C SER A 315 3.15 -25.28 -13.27
N LYS A 316 2.11 -25.79 -13.95
CA LYS A 316 2.22 -26.97 -14.82
C LYS A 316 2.99 -26.70 -16.13
N ALA A 317 3.03 -25.44 -16.57
CA ALA A 317 3.63 -25.07 -17.83
C ALA A 317 5.15 -25.28 -17.79
N SER A 318 5.79 -25.87 -18.80
CA SER A 318 7.24 -25.72 -18.98
C SER A 318 7.63 -24.24 -19.05
N THR A 319 8.88 -23.89 -18.73
CA THR A 319 9.27 -22.47 -18.67
C THR A 319 10.62 -22.25 -19.35
N LEU A 320 10.66 -21.34 -20.33
CA LEU A 320 11.88 -20.72 -20.80
C LEU A 320 12.06 -19.39 -20.09
N ILE A 321 13.20 -19.23 -19.42
CA ILE A 321 13.63 -17.98 -18.81
C ILE A 321 14.81 -17.48 -19.66
N SER A 322 14.75 -16.25 -20.19
CA SER A 322 15.80 -15.65 -21.02
C SER A 322 16.15 -14.21 -20.64
N GLY A 323 17.29 -13.74 -21.18
CA GLY A 323 17.97 -12.51 -20.80
C GLY A 323 17.24 -11.18 -21.09
N PHE A 324 17.91 -10.08 -20.74
CA PHE A 324 17.35 -8.72 -20.72
C PHE A 324 17.62 -7.94 -22.01
N SER A 325 16.62 -7.87 -22.88
CA SER A 325 16.50 -6.81 -23.88
C SER A 325 15.13 -6.17 -23.73
N TYR A 326 15.03 -5.19 -22.82
CA TYR A 326 13.79 -4.45 -22.54
C TYR A 326 14.13 -2.96 -22.32
N PRO A 327 13.35 -1.99 -22.86
CA PRO A 327 13.54 -0.58 -22.54
C PRO A 327 13.38 -0.29 -21.04
N LEU A 328 14.50 0.04 -20.42
CA LEU A 328 14.54 0.44 -19.01
C LEU A 328 13.80 1.77 -18.79
N TYR A 329 12.85 1.78 -17.85
CA TYR A 329 12.16 2.98 -17.41
C TYR A 329 13.08 3.84 -16.54
N LYS A 330 13.30 5.10 -16.93
CA LYS A 330 14.22 6.04 -16.26
C LYS A 330 13.56 6.96 -15.24
N GLY A 331 12.26 6.77 -14.97
CA GLY A 331 11.47 7.69 -14.16
C GLY A 331 10.61 8.63 -15.01
N ALA A 332 9.60 9.22 -14.38
CA ALA A 332 8.71 10.17 -15.04
C ALA A 332 9.45 11.49 -15.30
N LEU A 333 9.21 12.12 -16.45
CA LEU A 333 9.78 13.43 -16.74
C LEU A 333 9.08 14.49 -15.88
N LYS A 334 9.82 15.50 -15.43
CA LYS A 334 9.21 16.67 -14.76
C LYS A 334 8.49 17.52 -15.80
N ILE A 335 7.40 18.16 -15.39
CA ILE A 335 6.68 19.13 -16.22
C ILE A 335 6.77 20.47 -15.50
N GLU A 336 7.55 21.42 -16.05
CA GLU A 336 7.81 22.70 -15.40
C GLU A 336 8.33 22.48 -13.95
N ASN A 337 7.61 22.98 -12.94
CA ASN A 337 7.92 22.77 -11.52
C ASN A 337 7.19 21.58 -10.88
N LEU A 338 6.40 20.82 -11.65
CA LEU A 338 5.61 19.69 -11.15
C LEU A 338 6.41 18.38 -11.14
N ASN A 339 6.47 17.77 -9.96
CA ASN A 339 7.14 16.49 -9.71
C ASN A 339 6.31 15.64 -8.73
N GLN A 340 5.14 15.18 -9.20
CA GLN A 340 4.14 14.46 -8.41
C GLN A 340 4.24 12.94 -8.55
N ALA A 341 4.79 12.46 -9.66
CA ALA A 341 5.03 11.04 -9.90
C ALA A 341 5.97 10.45 -8.85
N ALA A 342 5.70 9.22 -8.43
CA ALA A 342 6.56 8.51 -7.49
C ALA A 342 7.95 8.24 -8.10
N PRO A 343 9.04 8.35 -7.31
CA PRO A 343 10.37 7.99 -7.79
C PRO A 343 10.43 6.50 -8.12
N GLY A 344 11.14 6.12 -9.18
CA GLY A 344 11.27 4.71 -9.53
C GLY A 344 11.94 4.51 -10.85
N ILE A 345 12.87 3.55 -10.91
CA ILE A 345 13.61 3.20 -12.12
C ILE A 345 13.59 1.69 -12.33
N LEU A 346 13.64 1.28 -13.59
CA LEU A 346 13.94 -0.11 -13.93
C LEU A 346 15.40 -0.21 -14.34
N THR A 347 16.13 -1.10 -13.69
CA THR A 347 17.52 -1.43 -14.04
C THR A 347 17.62 -2.91 -14.35
N ALA A 348 18.59 -3.29 -15.19
CA ALA A 348 18.87 -4.69 -15.42
C ALA A 348 19.39 -5.32 -14.10
N PRO A 349 18.87 -6.49 -13.68
CA PRO A 349 19.38 -7.16 -12.50
C PRO A 349 20.83 -7.61 -12.72
N THR A 350 21.56 -7.73 -11.63
CA THR A 350 22.94 -8.23 -11.67
C THR A 350 22.94 -9.71 -12.05
N LYS A 351 24.02 -10.17 -12.69
CA LYS A 351 24.21 -11.60 -13.03
C LYS A 351 24.11 -12.49 -11.78
N ASN A 352 24.63 -12.03 -10.64
CA ASN A 352 24.56 -12.77 -9.38
C ASN A 352 23.12 -12.95 -8.90
N HIS A 353 22.28 -11.90 -8.90
CA HIS A 353 20.88 -12.05 -8.51
C HIS A 353 20.11 -13.02 -9.43
N ILE A 354 20.42 -13.03 -10.74
CA ILE A 354 19.82 -14.00 -11.68
C ILE A 354 20.23 -15.43 -11.29
N ILE A 355 21.52 -15.66 -11.02
CA ILE A 355 22.03 -16.99 -10.62
C ILE A 355 21.38 -17.45 -9.32
N GLU A 356 21.34 -16.58 -8.30
CA GLU A 356 20.75 -16.89 -6.99
C GLU A 356 19.28 -17.30 -7.10
N GLU A 357 18.45 -16.55 -7.83
CA GLU A 357 17.03 -16.91 -8.01
C GLU A 357 16.84 -18.17 -8.87
N ASN A 358 17.70 -18.41 -9.86
CA ASN A 358 17.67 -19.63 -10.64
C ASN A 358 18.02 -20.85 -9.78
N GLU A 359 18.99 -20.74 -8.86
CA GLU A 359 19.35 -21.80 -7.92
C GLU A 359 18.21 -22.10 -6.94
N ILE A 360 17.52 -21.06 -6.42
CA ILE A 360 16.32 -21.20 -5.60
C ILE A 360 15.25 -21.98 -6.36
N LEU A 361 14.93 -21.58 -7.59
CA LEU A 361 13.95 -22.28 -8.43
C LEU A 361 14.34 -23.75 -8.68
N VAL A 362 15.60 -24.02 -9.02
CA VAL A 362 16.10 -25.39 -9.22
C VAL A 362 15.96 -26.23 -7.95
N SER A 363 16.21 -25.64 -6.77
CA SER A 363 16.03 -26.34 -5.49
C SER A 363 14.57 -26.73 -5.25
N PHE A 364 13.62 -25.86 -5.59
CA PHE A 364 12.19 -26.15 -5.48
C PHE A 364 11.75 -27.26 -6.42
N LEU A 365 12.17 -27.21 -7.69
CA LEU A 365 11.87 -28.23 -8.69
C LEU A 365 12.38 -29.61 -8.26
N LYS A 366 13.60 -29.68 -7.70
CA LYS A 366 14.18 -30.91 -7.13
C LYS A 366 13.36 -31.42 -5.94
N ALA A 367 12.98 -30.56 -5.00
CA ALA A 367 12.19 -30.96 -3.83
C ALA A 367 10.80 -31.51 -4.19
N MET A 368 10.24 -31.10 -5.33
CA MET A 368 8.95 -31.58 -5.83
C MET A 368 9.05 -32.81 -6.73
N ASN A 369 10.25 -33.29 -7.06
CA ASN A 369 10.48 -34.28 -8.12
C ASN A 369 9.77 -33.90 -9.44
N SER A 370 9.85 -32.62 -9.79
CA SER A 370 9.15 -32.10 -10.97
C SER A 370 9.81 -32.55 -12.27
N GLU A 371 9.04 -33.18 -13.16
CA GLU A 371 9.46 -33.54 -14.51
C GLU A 371 9.36 -32.36 -15.50
N LYS A 372 8.85 -31.21 -15.04
CA LYS A 372 8.70 -30.00 -15.85
C LYS A 372 10.06 -29.49 -16.33
N LYS A 373 10.12 -29.12 -17.60
CA LYS A 373 11.31 -28.52 -18.21
C LYS A 373 11.39 -27.03 -17.89
N VAL A 374 12.44 -26.62 -17.16
CA VAL A 374 12.81 -25.20 -16.99
C VAL A 374 14.16 -24.95 -17.62
N LEU A 375 14.22 -23.99 -18.55
CA LEU A 375 15.41 -23.67 -19.33
C LEU A 375 15.86 -22.25 -19.01
N PHE A 376 17.15 -22.07 -18.78
CA PHE A 376 17.75 -20.77 -18.48
C PHE A 376 18.69 -20.35 -19.60
N GLU A 377 18.46 -19.18 -20.19
CA GLU A 377 19.28 -18.60 -21.28
C GLU A 377 19.85 -17.21 -20.90
N ASN A 378 19.96 -16.94 -19.60
CA ASN A 378 20.22 -15.59 -19.05
C ASN A 378 21.70 -15.34 -18.76
N THR A 379 22.57 -16.36 -18.84
CA THR A 379 23.92 -16.35 -18.25
C THR A 379 25.06 -16.48 -19.27
N SER A 380 24.76 -16.69 -20.55
CA SER A 380 25.72 -16.83 -21.66
C SER A 380 25.10 -16.35 -22.98
N SER A 381 25.57 -15.22 -23.53
CA SER A 381 25.01 -14.61 -24.75
C SER A 381 25.51 -15.29 -26.03
N VAL A 382 24.59 -15.78 -26.88
CA VAL A 382 24.70 -15.82 -28.37
C VAL A 382 23.33 -15.94 -29.06
N LEU A 383 22.26 -16.37 -28.36
CA LEU A 383 20.99 -16.67 -29.03
C LEU A 383 20.20 -15.41 -29.46
N THR A 384 19.82 -15.40 -30.73
CA THR A 384 18.85 -14.46 -31.31
C THR A 384 17.46 -14.67 -30.74
N LEU A 385 16.58 -13.66 -30.85
CA LEU A 385 15.19 -13.78 -30.40
C LEU A 385 14.46 -14.90 -31.17
N ALA A 386 14.79 -15.10 -32.44
CA ALA A 386 14.31 -16.22 -33.26
C ALA A 386 14.71 -17.60 -32.68
N GLN A 387 15.95 -17.76 -32.25
CA GLN A 387 16.43 -19.01 -31.63
C GLN A 387 15.76 -19.27 -30.27
N LEU A 388 15.55 -18.23 -29.47
CA LEU A 388 14.80 -18.33 -28.22
C LEU A 388 13.34 -18.70 -28.48
N GLY A 389 12.70 -18.11 -29.49
CA GLY A 389 11.35 -18.47 -29.93
C GLY A 389 11.24 -19.94 -30.34
N ALA A 390 12.14 -20.43 -31.18
CA ALA A 390 12.18 -21.85 -31.57
C ALA A 390 12.36 -22.77 -30.35
N LYS A 391 13.23 -22.38 -29.41
CA LYS A 391 13.44 -23.11 -28.16
C LYS A 391 12.17 -23.12 -27.29
N PHE A 392 11.48 -22.00 -27.16
CA PHE A 392 10.20 -21.91 -26.45
C PHE A 392 9.15 -22.82 -27.09
N ILE A 393 8.96 -22.78 -28.41
CA ILE A 393 7.96 -23.64 -29.07
C ILE A 393 8.30 -25.13 -28.93
N SER A 394 9.59 -25.49 -28.90
CA SER A 394 10.02 -26.87 -28.62
C SER A 394 9.64 -27.38 -27.21
N THR A 395 9.27 -26.49 -26.29
CA THR A 395 8.74 -26.86 -24.97
C THR A 395 7.22 -27.04 -24.94
N ILE A 396 6.52 -26.61 -26.00
CA ILE A 396 5.06 -26.68 -26.15
C ILE A 396 4.65 -27.82 -27.07
N SER A 397 5.36 -27.96 -28.19
CA SER A 397 5.01 -28.90 -29.25
C SER A 397 6.21 -29.77 -29.61
N ASN A 398 5.97 -31.04 -29.94
CA ASN A 398 7.00 -31.99 -30.40
C ASN A 398 7.48 -31.72 -31.84
N VAL A 399 7.17 -30.54 -32.39
CA VAL A 399 7.54 -30.17 -33.76
C VAL A 399 9.00 -29.73 -33.76
N LYS A 400 9.81 -30.39 -34.58
CA LYS A 400 11.19 -29.97 -34.84
C LYS A 400 11.17 -28.71 -35.70
N PHE A 401 11.46 -27.57 -35.08
CA PHE A 401 11.54 -26.29 -35.77
C PHE A 401 12.93 -26.06 -36.35
N VAL A 402 12.96 -25.57 -37.60
CA VAL A 402 14.16 -25.01 -38.20
C VAL A 402 14.20 -23.52 -37.83
N PRO A 403 15.32 -23.02 -37.27
CA PRO A 403 15.48 -21.59 -37.01
C PRO A 403 15.20 -20.78 -38.27
N ILE A 404 14.33 -19.77 -38.14
CA ILE A 404 14.08 -18.80 -39.21
C ILE A 404 15.14 -17.69 -39.14
N ASN A 405 15.55 -17.17 -40.30
CA ASN A 405 16.29 -15.93 -40.34
C ASN A 405 15.35 -14.78 -39.96
N GLU A 406 15.80 -13.86 -39.11
CA GLU A 406 15.00 -12.71 -38.71
C GLU A 406 14.64 -11.85 -39.94
N ILE A 407 13.36 -11.89 -40.33
CA ILE A 407 12.85 -11.03 -41.40
C ILE A 407 12.66 -9.62 -40.81
N PRO A 408 13.21 -8.57 -41.44
CA PRO A 408 13.10 -7.20 -40.94
C PRO A 408 11.64 -6.73 -40.84
N PRO A 409 11.37 -5.74 -39.97
CA PRO A 409 10.03 -5.19 -39.84
C PRO A 409 9.56 -4.53 -41.13
N VAL A 410 8.24 -4.49 -41.33
CA VAL A 410 7.59 -4.01 -42.56
C VAL A 410 7.43 -2.47 -42.57
N ASN A 411 7.70 -1.81 -41.45
CA ASN A 411 7.65 -0.36 -41.25
C ASN A 411 6.40 0.33 -41.84
N MET A 412 5.29 0.18 -41.13
CA MET A 412 4.02 0.87 -41.37
C MET A 412 3.78 1.94 -40.29
N TYR A 413 2.96 2.94 -40.59
CA TYR A 413 2.64 4.03 -39.67
C TYR A 413 1.32 3.78 -38.92
N PHE A 414 1.40 3.47 -37.62
CA PHE A 414 0.26 3.13 -36.76
C PHE A 414 0.09 4.03 -35.52
N ASN A 415 0.93 5.05 -35.36
CA ASN A 415 1.02 5.79 -34.09
C ASN A 415 -0.31 6.41 -33.61
N PRO A 416 -1.12 7.09 -34.46
CA PRO A 416 -2.39 7.67 -34.01
C PRO A 416 -3.38 6.61 -33.49
N GLU A 417 -3.47 5.44 -34.15
CA GLU A 417 -4.40 4.38 -33.74
C GLU A 417 -3.97 3.71 -32.44
N ALA A 418 -2.66 3.53 -32.24
CA ALA A 418 -2.12 2.97 -31.01
C ALA A 418 -2.39 3.89 -29.80
N GLU A 419 -2.23 5.20 -29.95
CA GLU A 419 -2.56 6.18 -28.89
C GLU A 419 -4.07 6.25 -28.62
N GLU A 420 -4.92 6.23 -29.65
CA GLU A 420 -6.38 6.17 -29.48
C GLU A 420 -6.81 4.91 -28.69
N ARG A 421 -6.20 3.76 -28.98
CA ARG A 421 -6.43 2.51 -28.24
C ARG A 421 -5.95 2.61 -26.79
N GLN A 422 -4.76 3.17 -26.55
CA GLN A 422 -4.27 3.42 -25.18
C GLN A 422 -5.25 4.31 -24.40
N GLN A 423 -5.75 5.39 -25.00
CA GLN A 423 -6.70 6.28 -24.34
C GLN A 423 -8.03 5.61 -24.02
N ARG A 424 -8.59 4.80 -24.94
CA ARG A 424 -9.79 4.01 -24.66
C ARG A 424 -9.58 3.05 -23.49
N GLN A 425 -8.51 2.25 -23.53
CA GLN A 425 -8.21 1.27 -22.49
C GLN A 425 -7.94 1.92 -21.13
N PHE A 426 -7.31 3.10 -21.10
CA PHE A 426 -7.10 3.91 -19.90
C PHE A 426 -8.43 4.44 -19.33
N ASN A 427 -9.29 5.03 -20.17
CA ASN A 427 -10.59 5.57 -19.76
C ASN A 427 -11.55 4.47 -19.28
N GLU A 428 -11.51 3.28 -19.87
CA GLU A 428 -12.28 2.12 -19.39
C GLU A 428 -11.85 1.70 -17.98
N LEU A 429 -10.54 1.64 -17.71
CA LEU A 429 -10.03 1.32 -16.37
C LEU A 429 -10.45 2.38 -15.32
N ILE A 430 -10.38 3.67 -15.66
CA ILE A 430 -10.93 4.74 -14.82
C ILE A 430 -12.42 4.48 -14.56
N SER A 431 -13.21 4.33 -15.61
CA SER A 431 -14.67 4.16 -15.50
C SER A 431 -15.04 2.94 -14.66
N PHE A 432 -14.32 1.84 -14.83
CA PHE A 432 -14.47 0.62 -14.05
C PHE A 432 -14.20 0.86 -12.56
N ILE A 433 -13.08 1.49 -12.22
CA ILE A 433 -12.68 1.76 -10.83
C ILE A 433 -13.63 2.78 -10.19
N GLN A 434 -14.02 3.85 -10.89
CA GLN A 434 -15.00 4.82 -10.41
C GLN A 434 -16.37 4.16 -10.14
N LYS A 435 -16.82 3.25 -11.01
CA LYS A 435 -18.04 2.47 -10.79
C LYS A 435 -17.92 1.55 -9.56
N SER A 436 -16.74 0.97 -9.34
CA SER A 436 -16.46 0.16 -8.14
C SER A 436 -16.53 1.02 -6.87
N TRP A 437 -15.92 2.20 -6.86
CA TRP A 437 -16.02 3.16 -5.75
C TRP A 437 -17.47 3.56 -5.43
N ARG A 438 -18.27 3.92 -6.43
CA ARG A 438 -19.69 4.28 -6.21
C ARG A 438 -20.51 3.15 -5.58
N LYS A 439 -20.13 1.89 -5.80
CA LYS A 439 -20.77 0.71 -5.20
C LYS A 439 -20.21 0.35 -3.82
N SER A 440 -19.04 0.89 -3.46
CA SER A 440 -18.26 0.45 -2.30
C SER A 440 -18.96 0.70 -0.95
N ASP A 441 -19.78 1.75 -0.83
CA ASP A 441 -20.56 2.02 0.38
C ASP A 441 -21.50 0.86 0.71
N LYS A 442 -22.17 0.28 -0.29
CA LYS A 442 -23.04 -0.89 -0.10
C LYS A 442 -22.24 -2.15 0.27
N VAL A 443 -21.03 -2.29 -0.27
CA VAL A 443 -20.11 -3.40 0.07
C VAL A 443 -19.72 -3.30 1.55
N ARG A 444 -19.31 -2.12 2.02
CA ARG A 444 -18.98 -1.88 3.43
C ARG A 444 -20.18 -2.06 4.35
N GLN A 445 -21.37 -1.56 3.98
CA GLN A 445 -22.60 -1.81 4.74
C GLN A 445 -22.89 -3.32 4.90
N THR A 446 -22.64 -4.13 3.87
CA THR A 446 -22.80 -5.59 3.93
C THR A 446 -21.75 -6.25 4.83
N LEU A 447 -20.54 -5.68 4.93
CA LEU A 447 -19.52 -6.12 5.88
C LEU A 447 -19.96 -5.82 7.31
N ILE A 448 -20.38 -4.59 7.60
CA ILE A 448 -20.82 -4.15 8.93
C ILE A 448 -22.07 -4.91 9.40
N SER A 449 -23.03 -5.19 8.51
CA SER A 449 -24.29 -5.85 8.86
C SER A 449 -24.13 -7.29 9.36
N LYS A 450 -22.94 -7.89 9.24
CA LYS A 450 -22.63 -9.22 9.79
C LYS A 450 -22.43 -9.21 11.31
N HIS A 451 -22.39 -8.02 11.92
CA HIS A 451 -22.14 -7.82 13.34
C HIS A 451 -23.41 -7.25 14.03
N ASP A 452 -23.65 -7.64 15.28
CA ASP A 452 -24.84 -7.28 16.03
C ASP A 452 -24.65 -5.90 16.68
N SER A 453 -25.28 -4.88 16.10
CA SER A 453 -25.29 -3.50 16.61
C SER A 453 -26.59 -3.14 17.34
N SER A 454 -27.34 -4.12 17.86
CA SER A 454 -28.60 -3.85 18.59
C SER A 454 -28.41 -3.28 19.99
N THR A 455 -27.26 -3.54 20.63
CA THR A 455 -26.84 -2.88 21.88
C THR A 455 -25.32 -2.67 21.85
N VAL A 456 -24.81 -1.83 22.76
CA VAL A 456 -23.38 -1.59 22.93
C VAL A 456 -22.62 -2.90 23.22
N GLU A 457 -23.08 -3.69 24.17
CA GLU A 457 -22.40 -4.91 24.63
C GLU A 457 -22.29 -5.94 23.49
N LYS A 458 -23.36 -6.05 22.70
CA LYS A 458 -23.41 -6.93 21.53
C LYS A 458 -22.50 -6.44 20.40
N TRP A 459 -22.44 -5.13 20.18
CA TRP A 459 -21.56 -4.53 19.19
C TRP A 459 -20.10 -4.77 19.56
N GLU A 460 -19.69 -4.47 20.79
CA GLU A 460 -18.32 -4.65 21.25
C GLU A 460 -17.87 -6.11 21.11
N LYS A 461 -18.75 -7.05 21.48
CA LYS A 461 -18.45 -8.48 21.35
C LYS A 461 -18.38 -8.95 19.90
N SER A 462 -19.34 -8.54 19.06
CA SER A 462 -19.47 -9.08 17.70
C SER A 462 -18.54 -8.40 16.70
N SER A 463 -18.11 -7.15 16.93
CA SER A 463 -17.23 -6.37 16.03
C SER A 463 -15.74 -6.66 16.19
N GLU A 464 -15.31 -7.46 17.18
CA GLU A 464 -13.88 -7.75 17.38
C GLU A 464 -13.22 -8.42 16.16
N PRO A 465 -13.84 -9.40 15.47
CA PRO A 465 -13.28 -9.94 14.22
C PRO A 465 -13.13 -8.89 13.11
N LEU A 466 -14.00 -7.87 13.08
CA LEU A 466 -13.88 -6.76 12.13
C LEU A 466 -12.68 -5.87 12.47
N ARG A 467 -12.45 -5.61 13.76
CA ARG A 467 -11.28 -4.88 14.26
C ARG A 467 -9.98 -5.63 13.98
N GLU A 468 -9.97 -6.94 14.18
CA GLU A 468 -8.85 -7.82 13.84
C GLU A 468 -8.57 -7.75 12.34
N TYR A 469 -9.61 -7.85 11.50
CA TYR A 469 -9.46 -7.70 10.04
C TYR A 469 -8.88 -6.32 9.65
N PHE A 470 -9.36 -5.24 10.26
CA PHE A 470 -8.80 -3.90 10.04
C PHE A 470 -7.31 -3.83 10.43
N SER A 471 -6.96 -4.36 11.60
CA SER A 471 -5.60 -4.34 12.13
C SER A 471 -4.63 -5.21 11.31
N GLU A 472 -5.04 -6.41 10.92
CA GLU A 472 -4.15 -7.42 10.36
C GLU A 472 -4.10 -7.40 8.83
N GLU A 473 -5.23 -7.16 8.17
CA GLU A 473 -5.35 -7.28 6.72
C GLU A 473 -5.36 -5.94 5.98
N VAL A 474 -5.80 -4.85 6.63
CA VAL A 474 -5.86 -3.50 6.04
C VAL A 474 -4.67 -2.64 6.47
N ILE A 475 -4.44 -2.50 7.77
CA ILE A 475 -3.28 -1.73 8.29
C ILE A 475 -1.99 -2.56 8.23
N GLY A 476 -2.09 -3.86 8.48
CA GLY A 476 -0.93 -4.73 8.67
C GLY A 476 -0.42 -4.66 10.10
N LYS A 477 -0.16 -5.82 10.71
CA LYS A 477 0.24 -5.93 12.12
C LYS A 477 1.69 -6.37 12.25
N LEU A 478 2.47 -5.59 13.01
CA LEU A 478 3.83 -5.96 13.40
C LEU A 478 3.82 -7.16 14.35
N PRO A 479 4.90 -7.98 14.37
CA PRO A 479 5.09 -8.96 15.42
C PRO A 479 5.15 -8.27 16.80
N ALA A 480 4.88 -9.01 17.87
CA ALA A 480 4.98 -8.47 19.23
C ALA A 480 6.35 -7.83 19.49
N ALA A 481 6.38 -6.72 20.23
CA ALA A 481 7.60 -5.99 20.56
C ALA A 481 8.66 -6.93 21.16
N THR A 482 9.90 -6.81 20.68
CA THR A 482 10.99 -7.71 21.08
C THR A 482 11.88 -7.13 22.16
N LEU A 483 11.78 -5.82 22.42
CA LEU A 483 12.52 -5.11 23.46
C LEU A 483 11.56 -4.63 24.57
N LYS A 484 12.10 -4.46 25.77
CA LYS A 484 11.40 -3.71 26.84
C LYS A 484 11.42 -2.22 26.49
N PRO A 485 10.44 -1.41 26.95
CA PRO A 485 10.35 0.00 26.56
C PRO A 485 11.54 0.88 26.95
N ASN A 486 12.34 0.52 27.97
CA ASN A 486 13.55 1.24 28.41
C ASN A 486 13.42 2.78 28.32
N PRO A 487 12.47 3.39 29.06
CA PRO A 487 12.11 4.78 28.86
C PRO A 487 13.29 5.71 29.18
N ARG A 488 13.59 6.60 28.25
CA ARG A 488 14.62 7.63 28.37
C ARG A 488 13.99 9.00 28.24
N SER A 489 14.42 9.98 29.04
CA SER A 489 13.89 11.33 28.96
C SER A 489 14.95 12.43 29.12
N ARG A 490 14.62 13.62 28.60
CA ARG A 490 15.34 14.88 28.86
C ARG A 490 14.37 16.04 28.94
N ILE A 491 14.64 17.02 29.80
CA ILE A 491 13.84 18.25 29.89
C ILE A 491 14.15 19.13 28.67
N ILE A 492 13.09 19.68 28.06
CA ILE A 492 13.17 20.61 26.92
C ILE A 492 12.40 21.91 27.15
N TYR A 493 11.44 21.93 28.08
CA TYR A 493 10.72 23.13 28.50
C TYR A 493 10.61 23.16 30.03
N GLU A 494 10.83 24.32 30.65
CA GLU A 494 10.61 24.53 32.09
C GLU A 494 9.98 25.91 32.27
N ASN A 495 8.74 25.97 32.75
CA ASN A 495 8.04 27.22 33.05
C ASN A 495 7.10 27.04 34.26
N LYS A 496 6.37 28.10 34.63
CA LYS A 496 5.49 28.10 35.81
C LYS A 496 4.28 27.16 35.69
N ASP A 497 3.85 26.81 34.48
CA ASP A 497 2.62 26.06 34.21
C ASP A 497 2.90 24.56 34.05
N PHE A 498 3.98 24.17 33.37
CA PHE A 498 4.37 22.77 33.15
C PHE A 498 5.88 22.59 32.93
N THR A 499 6.33 21.34 33.08
CA THR A 499 7.64 20.86 32.62
C THR A 499 7.44 19.99 31.38
N GLY A 500 8.20 20.25 30.32
CA GLY A 500 8.17 19.49 29.09
C GLY A 500 9.39 18.58 28.95
N TYR A 501 9.14 17.31 28.65
CA TYR A 501 10.15 16.27 28.50
C TYR A 501 10.09 15.70 27.10
N GLU A 502 11.22 15.58 26.43
CA GLU A 502 11.32 14.65 25.31
C GLU A 502 11.56 13.24 25.86
N VAL A 503 10.82 12.25 25.35
CA VAL A 503 10.82 10.86 25.83
C VAL A 503 10.97 9.90 24.66
N ALA A 504 11.79 8.86 24.81
CA ALA A 504 11.95 7.78 23.85
C ALA A 504 11.76 6.39 24.49
N LEU A 505 11.11 5.48 23.76
CA LEU A 505 10.74 4.12 24.17
C LEU A 505 11.21 3.10 23.11
N ASP A 506 11.95 2.07 23.50
CA ASP A 506 12.37 0.97 22.61
C ASP A 506 11.20 0.03 22.29
N ILE A 507 11.19 -0.55 21.08
CA ILE A 507 10.16 -1.51 20.63
C ILE A 507 10.80 -2.74 20.00
N HIS A 508 11.60 -2.52 18.97
CA HIS A 508 12.45 -3.51 18.33
C HIS A 508 13.84 -2.91 18.13
N GLU A 509 14.83 -3.73 17.79
CA GLU A 509 16.05 -3.17 17.19
C GLU A 509 15.66 -2.33 15.97
N ASN A 510 16.16 -1.09 15.89
CA ASN A 510 15.82 -0.11 14.85
C ASN A 510 14.32 0.29 14.77
N VAL A 511 13.53 0.07 15.82
CA VAL A 511 12.17 0.64 15.93
C VAL A 511 11.93 1.15 17.35
N PHE A 512 11.59 2.42 17.48
CA PHE A 512 11.32 3.07 18.75
C PHE A 512 10.17 4.08 18.61
N ALA A 513 9.52 4.42 19.72
CA ALA A 513 8.60 5.55 19.81
C ALA A 513 9.31 6.74 20.46
N TYR A 514 8.96 7.96 20.09
CA TYR A 514 9.36 9.14 20.86
C TYR A 514 8.31 10.25 20.77
N GLY A 515 8.37 11.19 21.70
CA GLY A 515 7.48 12.35 21.72
C GLY A 515 7.82 13.34 22.83
N ILE A 516 6.97 14.35 22.99
CA ILE A 516 7.05 15.33 24.07
C ILE A 516 5.94 15.06 25.09
N LEU A 517 6.32 14.82 26.36
CA LEU A 517 5.42 14.77 27.51
C LEU A 517 5.40 16.13 28.21
N LEU A 518 4.25 16.78 28.32
CA LEU A 518 4.04 17.96 29.17
C LEU A 518 3.37 17.54 30.47
N VAL A 519 4.02 17.85 31.59
CA VAL A 519 3.54 17.54 32.94
C VAL A 519 3.26 18.85 33.68
N PRO A 520 1.99 19.17 34.01
CA PRO A 520 1.65 20.35 34.79
C PRO A 520 2.40 20.43 36.13
N THR A 521 2.92 21.61 36.49
CA THR A 521 3.71 21.80 37.73
C THR A 521 2.88 21.65 39.00
N LYS A 522 1.55 21.81 38.89
CA LYS A 522 0.61 21.86 40.03
C LYS A 522 -0.06 20.51 40.33
N ILE A 523 0.55 19.37 39.99
CA ILE A 523 0.03 18.04 40.37
C ILE A 523 0.40 17.78 41.84
N LYS A 524 -0.59 17.58 42.71
CA LYS A 524 -0.36 17.26 44.12
C LYS A 524 0.14 15.82 44.29
N ALA A 525 0.83 15.53 45.39
CA ALA A 525 1.23 14.16 45.71
C ALA A 525 0.01 13.22 45.75
N GLY A 526 0.09 12.11 45.01
CA GLY A 526 -1.00 11.14 44.88
C GLY A 526 -2.13 11.56 43.93
N GLU A 527 -2.12 12.78 43.39
CA GLU A 527 -3.09 13.23 42.40
C GLU A 527 -2.79 12.60 41.03
N LYS A 528 -3.82 12.06 40.39
CA LYS A 528 -3.75 11.52 39.03
C LYS A 528 -4.62 12.34 38.10
N ARG A 529 -4.13 12.62 36.89
CA ARG A 529 -4.83 13.42 35.89
C ARG A 529 -5.00 12.67 34.56
N PRO A 530 -6.02 13.03 33.77
CA PRO A 530 -6.18 12.48 32.44
C PRO A 530 -5.07 12.94 31.50
N VAL A 531 -4.81 12.12 30.48
CA VAL A 531 -3.84 12.41 29.43
C VAL A 531 -4.59 12.75 28.14
N VAL A 532 -4.12 13.76 27.40
CA VAL A 532 -4.52 13.98 26.01
C VAL A 532 -3.32 13.76 25.12
N VAL A 533 -3.39 12.72 24.27
CA VAL A 533 -2.41 12.50 23.22
C VAL A 533 -2.72 13.45 22.08
N CYS A 534 -1.79 14.37 21.79
CA CYS A 534 -1.97 15.48 20.87
C CYS A 534 -1.11 15.26 19.61
N GLN A 535 -1.74 14.90 18.50
CA GLN A 535 -1.03 14.48 17.28
C GLN A 535 -0.98 15.58 16.22
N HIS A 536 0.23 15.93 15.79
CA HIS A 536 0.46 16.80 14.64
C HIS A 536 0.31 16.05 13.31
N GLY A 537 0.21 16.81 12.23
CA GLY A 537 0.13 16.33 10.85
C GLY A 537 1.48 15.99 10.20
N LEU A 538 1.38 15.63 8.91
CA LEU A 538 2.48 15.21 8.03
C LEU A 538 3.60 16.26 8.02
N GLU A 539 4.86 15.83 8.05
CA GLU A 539 6.06 16.69 8.13
C GLU A 539 6.16 17.61 9.36
N GLY A 540 5.15 17.60 10.25
CA GLY A 540 5.21 18.33 11.52
C GLY A 540 6.08 17.64 12.56
N LYS A 541 6.23 18.28 13.71
CA LYS A 541 6.95 17.78 14.89
C LYS A 541 6.11 17.96 16.16
N PRO A 542 6.38 17.21 17.24
CA PRO A 542 5.72 17.39 18.54
C PRO A 542 5.79 18.83 19.07
N THR A 543 6.86 19.56 18.74
CA THR A 543 7.03 20.97 19.09
C THR A 543 5.97 21.88 18.49
N ASP A 544 5.38 21.52 17.35
CA ASP A 544 4.31 22.29 16.72
C ASP A 544 3.03 22.29 17.57
N VAL A 545 2.89 21.37 18.52
CA VAL A 545 1.72 21.26 19.38
C VAL A 545 2.02 21.65 20.83
N CYS A 546 3.30 21.55 21.21
CA CYS A 546 3.77 21.70 22.59
C CYS A 546 4.50 23.02 22.88
N ASP A 547 4.65 23.92 21.90
CA ASP A 547 5.39 25.18 22.10
C ASP A 547 4.78 26.03 23.24
N PRO A 548 5.55 26.33 24.30
CA PRO A 548 5.05 27.07 25.47
C PRO A 548 4.91 28.58 25.23
N ASP A 549 5.56 29.14 24.23
CA ASP A 549 5.81 30.57 24.13
C ASP A 549 5.02 31.24 23.00
N LYS A 550 4.64 30.47 21.97
CA LYS A 550 3.86 30.99 20.84
C LYS A 550 2.74 30.05 20.43
N LYS A 551 1.74 30.61 19.75
CA LYS A 551 0.75 29.86 18.97
C LYS A 551 1.39 29.47 17.63
N THR A 552 1.54 28.18 17.41
CA THR A 552 2.08 27.62 16.17
C THR A 552 1.04 27.65 15.05
N GLN A 553 1.54 27.67 13.82
CA GLN A 553 0.69 27.63 12.63
C GLN A 553 -0.16 26.34 12.64
N TYR A 554 -1.44 26.47 12.31
CA TYR A 554 -2.47 25.42 12.30
C TYR A 554 -2.84 24.83 13.67
N TYR A 555 -1.88 24.57 14.57
CA TYR A 555 -2.17 23.88 15.83
C TYR A 555 -2.47 24.82 17.00
N ASN A 556 -2.11 26.10 16.89
CA ASN A 556 -2.25 27.08 17.98
C ASN A 556 -1.61 26.61 19.30
N SER A 557 -0.62 25.72 19.24
CA SER A 557 -0.01 25.04 20.39
C SER A 557 -1.03 24.47 21.38
N PHE A 558 -2.10 23.84 20.86
CA PHE A 558 -3.22 23.37 21.69
C PHE A 558 -2.81 22.38 22.79
N GLY A 559 -1.74 21.61 22.60
CA GLY A 559 -1.17 20.74 23.64
C GLY A 559 -0.60 21.54 24.83
N ALA A 560 0.11 22.63 24.56
CA ALA A 560 0.56 23.53 25.63
C ALA A 560 -0.63 24.20 26.34
N GLU A 561 -1.69 24.59 25.61
CA GLU A 561 -2.91 25.13 26.21
C GLU A 561 -3.63 24.11 27.12
N LEU A 562 -3.73 22.85 26.71
CA LEU A 562 -4.26 21.76 27.53
C LEU A 562 -3.40 21.52 28.78
N ALA A 563 -2.07 21.54 28.66
CA ALA A 563 -1.17 21.42 29.80
C ALA A 563 -1.37 22.57 30.82
N ARG A 564 -1.57 23.82 30.35
CA ARG A 564 -1.92 24.96 31.23
C ARG A 564 -3.25 24.78 31.94
N LYS A 565 -4.21 24.08 31.31
CA LYS A 565 -5.49 23.68 31.92
C LYS A 565 -5.36 22.46 32.86
N GLY A 566 -4.14 21.95 33.04
CA GLY A 566 -3.83 20.91 33.99
C GLY A 566 -3.94 19.49 33.45
N TYR A 567 -4.18 19.28 32.16
CA TYR A 567 -4.08 17.96 31.54
C TYR A 567 -2.62 17.53 31.44
N ILE A 568 -2.35 16.23 31.50
CA ILE A 568 -1.07 15.70 31.02
C ILE A 568 -1.17 15.60 29.51
N VAL A 569 -0.13 16.01 28.78
CA VAL A 569 -0.13 15.95 27.32
C VAL A 569 1.03 15.10 26.85
N PHE A 570 0.78 14.21 25.90
CA PHE A 570 1.83 13.51 25.17
C PHE A 570 1.67 13.78 23.67
N ALA A 571 2.68 14.33 23.03
CA ALA A 571 2.72 14.57 21.59
C ALA A 571 3.73 13.62 20.93
N PRO A 572 3.28 12.50 20.33
CA PRO A 572 4.18 11.56 19.65
C PRO A 572 4.65 12.10 18.31
N GLN A 573 5.86 11.68 17.91
CA GLN A 573 6.29 11.72 16.53
C GLN A 573 5.94 10.39 15.84
N ASN A 574 5.30 10.49 14.67
CA ASN A 574 5.11 9.38 13.74
C ASN A 574 6.15 9.43 12.59
N PRO A 575 6.43 8.31 11.90
CA PRO A 575 7.53 8.19 10.93
C PRO A 575 7.17 8.76 9.56
N TYR A 576 6.92 10.08 9.50
CA TYR A 576 6.51 10.78 8.28
C TYR A 576 7.32 12.06 7.98
N LEU A 577 8.60 12.05 8.33
CA LEU A 577 9.53 13.16 8.08
C LEU A 577 10.42 12.89 6.88
N GLY A 578 10.74 13.93 6.12
CA GLY A 578 11.79 13.87 5.09
C GLY A 578 11.27 13.53 3.69
N ARG A 579 10.00 13.86 3.41
CA ARG A 579 9.35 13.71 2.10
C ARG A 579 9.48 12.29 1.56
N ASP A 580 10.19 12.09 0.47
CA ASP A 580 10.28 10.77 -0.17
C ASP A 580 10.96 9.74 0.74
N LEU A 581 11.80 10.17 1.70
CA LEU A 581 12.44 9.26 2.66
C LEU A 581 11.43 8.43 3.46
N PHE A 582 10.36 9.04 3.96
CA PHE A 582 9.33 8.28 4.68
C PHE A 582 8.36 7.57 3.74
N ARG A 583 8.07 8.16 2.57
CA ARG A 583 7.20 7.53 1.57
C ARG A 583 7.78 6.22 1.04
N GLU A 584 9.11 6.14 0.96
CA GLU A 584 9.80 4.89 0.65
C GLU A 584 9.57 3.80 1.70
N LEU A 585 9.40 4.15 2.98
CA LEU A 585 9.06 3.17 4.02
C LEU A 585 7.72 2.48 3.72
N GLN A 586 6.70 3.23 3.29
CA GLN A 586 5.41 2.68 2.86
C GLN A 586 5.62 1.66 1.73
N ARG A 587 6.46 2.00 0.74
CA ARG A 587 6.74 1.13 -0.40
C ARG A 587 7.54 -0.11 -0.02
N LYS A 588 8.46 -0.01 0.94
CA LYS A 588 9.18 -1.17 1.51
C LYS A 588 8.24 -2.06 2.33
N ALA A 589 7.29 -1.47 3.04
CA ALA A 589 6.36 -2.16 3.94
C ALA A 589 5.27 -2.93 3.18
N ASN A 590 4.67 -2.33 2.14
CA ASN A 590 3.50 -2.88 1.43
C ASN A 590 3.67 -4.34 0.97
N PRO A 591 4.79 -4.76 0.34
CA PRO A 591 4.95 -6.15 -0.08
C PRO A 591 5.02 -7.16 1.06
N LEU A 592 5.36 -6.71 2.27
CA LEU A 592 5.33 -7.53 3.50
C LEU A 592 3.95 -7.56 4.15
N GLY A 593 2.96 -6.84 3.61
CA GLY A 593 1.64 -6.70 4.24
C GLY A 593 1.66 -5.75 5.42
N LEU A 594 2.54 -4.74 5.37
CA LEU A 594 2.70 -3.72 6.41
C LEU A 594 2.53 -2.34 5.78
N SER A 595 2.19 -1.36 6.60
CA SER A 595 2.12 0.06 6.24
C SER A 595 2.86 0.92 7.27
N LEU A 596 2.97 2.23 7.02
CA LEU A 596 3.38 3.20 8.03
C LEU A 596 2.55 3.07 9.32
N PHE A 597 1.25 2.79 9.18
CA PHE A 597 0.37 2.62 10.33
C PHE A 597 0.63 1.35 11.14
N SER A 598 1.27 0.32 10.56
CA SER A 598 1.74 -0.83 11.34
C SER A 598 2.72 -0.41 12.45
N PHE A 599 3.65 0.49 12.12
CA PHE A 599 4.62 1.04 13.08
C PHE A 599 3.94 2.01 14.04
N ILE A 600 3.13 2.93 13.52
CA ILE A 600 2.42 3.93 14.34
C ILE A 600 1.54 3.26 15.40
N VAL A 601 0.75 2.25 15.03
CA VAL A 601 -0.12 1.53 15.98
C VAL A 601 0.71 0.89 17.10
N GLN A 602 1.83 0.23 16.78
CA GLN A 602 2.68 -0.37 17.81
C GLN A 602 3.39 0.67 18.68
N GLN A 603 3.85 1.77 18.09
CA GLN A 603 4.43 2.91 18.83
C GLN A 603 3.43 3.49 19.83
N HIS A 604 2.17 3.65 19.42
CA HIS A 604 1.09 4.09 20.30
C HIS A 604 0.75 3.05 21.38
N GLN A 605 0.73 1.75 21.06
CA GLN A 605 0.51 0.69 22.06
C GLN A 605 1.56 0.76 23.18
N ILE A 606 2.85 0.79 22.83
CA ILE A 606 3.95 0.85 23.79
C ILE A 606 3.92 2.17 24.58
N THR A 607 3.57 3.27 23.93
CA THR A 607 3.38 4.57 24.58
C THR A 607 2.26 4.52 25.61
N LEU A 608 1.10 3.94 25.27
CA LEU A 608 -0.04 3.81 26.18
C LEU A 608 0.30 2.95 27.38
N ASP A 609 0.95 1.80 27.15
CA ASP A 609 1.39 0.89 28.20
C ASP A 609 2.34 1.61 29.17
N TRP A 610 3.30 2.39 28.67
CA TRP A 610 4.19 3.19 29.49
C TRP A 610 3.48 4.33 30.23
N LEU A 611 2.63 5.11 29.56
CA LEU A 611 1.89 6.23 30.19
C LEU A 611 1.07 5.74 31.39
N LYS A 612 0.43 4.57 31.27
CA LYS A 612 -0.35 3.95 32.37
C LYS A 612 0.50 3.59 33.60
N THR A 613 1.82 3.47 33.46
CA THR A 613 2.73 3.21 34.59
C THR A 613 3.10 4.48 35.36
N LEU A 614 2.89 5.67 34.79
CA LEU A 614 3.29 6.93 35.43
C LEU A 614 2.39 7.21 36.64
N PRO A 615 2.96 7.55 37.82
CA PRO A 615 2.21 7.61 39.07
C PRO A 615 1.14 8.72 39.10
N PHE A 616 1.28 9.72 38.24
CA PHE A 616 0.39 10.88 38.11
C PHE A 616 -0.62 10.76 36.95
N VAL A 617 -0.64 9.65 36.21
CA VAL A 617 -1.57 9.40 35.10
C VAL A 617 -2.81 8.63 35.59
N GLN A 618 -3.98 9.02 35.11
CA GLN A 618 -5.21 8.20 35.17
C GLN A 618 -5.20 7.20 34.00
N PRO A 619 -4.98 5.90 34.25
CA PRO A 619 -4.73 4.93 33.19
C PRO A 619 -5.93 4.64 32.28
N ASP A 620 -7.16 4.92 32.75
CA ASP A 620 -8.43 4.75 32.04
C ASP A 620 -8.91 6.04 31.34
N LYS A 621 -8.17 7.14 31.45
CA LYS A 621 -8.53 8.46 30.92
C LYS A 621 -7.45 9.04 30.01
N ILE A 622 -7.13 8.30 28.96
CA ILE A 622 -6.22 8.74 27.89
C ILE A 622 -7.04 9.01 26.63
N GLY A 623 -7.17 10.28 26.24
CA GLY A 623 -7.86 10.70 25.02
C GLY A 623 -6.91 10.93 23.85
N PHE A 624 -7.42 10.87 22.61
CA PHE A 624 -6.67 11.21 21.40
C PHE A 624 -7.25 12.47 20.74
N TYR A 625 -6.40 13.41 20.33
CA TYR A 625 -6.79 14.59 19.55
C TYR A 625 -5.71 14.91 18.50
N GLY A 626 -6.06 14.89 17.21
CA GLY A 626 -5.11 15.20 16.14
C GLY A 626 -5.72 15.96 14.97
N LEU A 627 -4.87 16.76 14.30
CA LEU A 627 -5.18 17.54 13.09
C LEU A 627 -4.51 16.92 11.87
N SER A 628 -5.17 16.95 10.70
CA SER A 628 -4.57 16.56 9.41
C SER A 628 -4.15 15.08 9.39
N TYR A 629 -2.89 14.76 9.03
CA TYR A 629 -2.37 13.41 9.22
C TYR A 629 -2.47 12.90 10.68
N GLY A 630 -2.53 13.81 11.66
CA GLY A 630 -2.88 13.49 13.04
C GLY A 630 -4.34 13.12 13.23
N GLY A 631 -5.26 13.70 12.46
CA GLY A 631 -6.65 13.27 12.36
C GLY A 631 -6.76 11.89 11.69
N LYS A 632 -5.99 11.64 10.62
CA LYS A 632 -5.82 10.31 9.99
C LYS A 632 -5.36 9.27 11.02
N THR A 633 -4.49 9.66 11.95
CA THR A 633 -4.05 8.85 13.10
C THR A 633 -5.17 8.67 14.14
N ALA A 634 -5.95 9.72 14.43
CA ALA A 634 -7.11 9.68 15.33
C ALA A 634 -8.24 8.74 14.85
N MET A 635 -8.29 8.43 13.56
CA MET A 635 -9.19 7.41 13.01
C MET A 635 -8.61 6.01 13.11
N ARG A 636 -7.35 5.81 12.68
CA ARG A 636 -6.76 4.46 12.53
C ARG A 636 -6.33 3.86 13.85
N VAL A 637 -5.61 4.63 14.68
CA VAL A 637 -5.02 4.11 15.92
C VAL A 637 -6.11 3.82 16.96
N PRO A 638 -7.03 4.74 17.31
CA PRO A 638 -8.10 4.43 18.25
C PRO A 638 -9.08 3.36 17.75
N ALA A 639 -9.26 3.18 16.43
CA ALA A 639 -10.04 2.07 15.89
C ALA A 639 -9.40 0.70 16.14
N ILE A 640 -8.10 0.62 16.45
CA ILE A 640 -7.42 -0.63 16.81
C ILE A 640 -7.19 -0.70 18.32
N LEU A 641 -6.65 0.35 18.91
CA LEU A 641 -6.27 0.42 20.32
C LEU A 641 -7.45 0.91 21.17
N LYS A 642 -8.04 0.00 21.93
CA LYS A 642 -9.20 0.27 22.79
C LYS A 642 -8.88 1.09 24.05
N ASP A 643 -7.58 1.25 24.35
CA ASP A 643 -7.07 2.00 25.50
C ASP A 643 -7.20 3.52 25.37
N TYR A 644 -7.40 4.04 24.17
CA TYR A 644 -7.87 5.41 24.00
C TYR A 644 -9.33 5.50 24.41
N CYS A 645 -9.65 6.25 25.45
CA CYS A 645 -11.01 6.35 25.98
C CYS A 645 -11.93 7.26 25.15
N LEU A 646 -11.38 8.11 24.27
CA LEU A 646 -12.09 8.93 23.29
C LEU A 646 -11.15 9.28 22.12
N SER A 647 -11.72 9.74 21.00
CA SER A 647 -10.94 10.25 19.86
C SER A 647 -11.56 11.50 19.22
N ILE A 648 -10.73 12.48 18.87
CA ILE A 648 -11.09 13.70 18.14
C ILE A 648 -10.27 13.76 16.85
N CYS A 649 -10.96 13.75 15.71
CA CYS A 649 -10.39 13.90 14.38
C CYS A 649 -10.65 15.32 13.86
N SER A 650 -9.61 16.14 13.79
CA SER A 650 -9.69 17.51 13.26
C SER A 650 -9.06 17.60 11.87
N GLY A 651 -9.71 18.35 10.98
CA GLY A 651 -9.17 18.73 9.66
C GLY A 651 -8.71 17.55 8.79
N ASP A 652 -9.34 16.39 8.93
CA ASP A 652 -9.04 15.18 8.13
C ASP A 652 -10.30 14.36 7.83
N PHE A 653 -11.26 14.30 8.77
CA PHE A 653 -12.44 13.45 8.62
C PHE A 653 -13.24 13.78 7.35
N ASN A 654 -13.38 12.84 6.42
CA ASN A 654 -14.10 13.04 5.16
C ASN A 654 -14.57 11.70 4.56
N GLU A 655 -15.32 11.74 3.45
CA GLU A 655 -15.30 10.65 2.45
C GLU A 655 -13.87 10.52 1.90
N TRP A 656 -13.08 9.74 2.63
CA TRP A 656 -11.65 9.56 2.42
C TRP A 656 -11.32 8.74 1.19
N VAL A 657 -12.06 7.65 0.96
CA VAL A 657 -11.88 6.79 -0.22
C VAL A 657 -12.14 7.61 -1.49
N GLY A 658 -13.25 8.35 -1.53
CA GLY A 658 -13.58 9.26 -2.63
C GLY A 658 -12.52 10.32 -2.84
N LYS A 659 -12.02 10.91 -1.75
CA LYS A 659 -10.88 11.85 -1.83
C LYS A 659 -9.64 11.22 -2.47
N ASN A 660 -9.37 9.94 -2.27
CA ASN A 660 -8.23 9.27 -2.91
C ASN A 660 -8.49 8.90 -4.37
N VAL A 661 -9.73 8.59 -4.77
CA VAL A 661 -9.96 7.99 -6.11
C VAL A 661 -10.65 8.91 -7.11
N LEU A 662 -11.33 9.97 -6.70
CA LEU A 662 -12.11 10.83 -7.60
C LEU A 662 -11.23 11.57 -8.62
N VAL A 663 -11.60 11.47 -9.90
CA VAL A 663 -10.88 12.11 -11.02
C VAL A 663 -11.52 13.43 -11.48
N ASP A 664 -12.65 13.81 -10.89
CA ASP A 664 -13.42 15.02 -11.18
C ASP A 664 -13.49 15.97 -9.97
N TYR A 665 -12.78 15.64 -8.88
CA TYR A 665 -12.68 16.48 -7.69
C TYR A 665 -11.28 17.07 -7.53
N HIS A 666 -11.17 18.39 -7.59
CA HIS A 666 -9.90 19.12 -7.50
C HIS A 666 -9.14 18.93 -6.16
N GLY A 667 -9.85 18.58 -5.09
CA GLY A 667 -9.28 18.28 -3.77
C GLY A 667 -8.80 16.82 -3.61
N SER A 668 -8.86 16.00 -4.67
CA SER A 668 -8.42 14.61 -4.63
C SER A 668 -6.89 14.45 -4.66
N TYR A 669 -6.39 13.41 -3.97
CA TYR A 669 -4.98 13.00 -3.99
C TYR A 669 -4.52 12.42 -5.33
N MET A 670 -5.43 12.19 -6.29
CA MET A 670 -5.06 11.86 -7.68
C MET A 670 -4.25 12.99 -8.34
N TRP A 671 -4.39 14.22 -7.83
CA TRP A 671 -3.82 15.44 -8.40
C TRP A 671 -2.63 15.98 -7.62
N THR A 672 -2.05 15.19 -6.70
CA THR A 672 -1.02 15.65 -5.77
C THR A 672 0.15 14.65 -5.71
N TYR A 673 1.21 14.98 -4.94
CA TYR A 673 2.47 14.21 -4.93
C TYR A 673 2.50 13.09 -3.88
N GLU A 674 1.49 12.99 -3.02
CA GLU A 674 1.41 12.06 -1.90
C GLU A 674 1.04 10.63 -2.36
N TYR A 675 1.99 9.95 -3.02
CA TYR A 675 1.81 8.57 -3.51
C TYR A 675 1.74 7.51 -2.41
N GLU A 676 2.05 7.86 -1.17
CA GLU A 676 1.91 7.02 0.02
C GLU A 676 0.50 7.00 0.60
N MET A 677 -0.37 7.92 0.18
CA MET A 677 -1.64 8.19 0.85
C MET A 677 -2.66 7.04 0.75
N TYR A 678 -2.51 6.23 -0.30
CA TYR A 678 -3.38 5.13 -0.69
C TYR A 678 -3.15 3.88 0.18
N GLU A 679 -4.23 3.25 0.64
CA GLU A 679 -4.24 2.08 1.50
C GLU A 679 -4.93 0.92 0.77
N PHE A 680 -4.25 -0.23 0.65
CA PHE A 680 -4.73 -1.30 -0.21
C PHE A 680 -6.12 -1.78 0.24
N ASN A 681 -7.06 -1.80 -0.70
CA ASN A 681 -8.42 -2.29 -0.49
C ASN A 681 -9.19 -1.56 0.62
N LEU A 682 -8.81 -0.34 0.99
CA LEU A 682 -9.57 0.46 1.95
C LEU A 682 -11.00 0.67 1.43
N GLY A 683 -11.16 1.02 0.16
CA GLY A 683 -12.45 1.32 -0.45
C GLY A 683 -13.50 0.24 -0.29
N GLN A 684 -13.16 -1.05 -0.41
CA GLN A 684 -14.14 -2.14 -0.26
C GLN A 684 -14.32 -2.60 1.18
N THR A 685 -13.52 -2.11 2.12
CA THR A 685 -13.45 -2.63 3.49
C THR A 685 -13.86 -1.58 4.52
N PHE A 686 -13.20 -0.43 4.56
CA PHE A 686 -13.44 0.62 5.54
C PHE A 686 -13.42 2.01 4.91
N ASN A 687 -14.18 2.92 5.49
CA ASN A 687 -13.99 4.35 5.36
C ASN A 687 -14.00 4.95 6.77
N TYR A 688 -13.99 6.27 6.88
CA TYR A 688 -13.93 6.93 8.18
C TYR A 688 -15.17 6.69 9.04
N ALA A 689 -16.34 6.50 8.43
CA ALA A 689 -17.52 6.07 9.15
C ALA A 689 -17.33 4.70 9.80
N GLU A 690 -16.84 3.69 9.05
CA GLU A 690 -16.59 2.36 9.62
C GLU A 690 -15.49 2.37 10.69
N MET A 691 -14.45 3.22 10.55
CA MET A 691 -13.45 3.41 11.60
C MET A 691 -14.07 4.03 12.87
N ALA A 692 -14.95 5.02 12.74
CA ALA A 692 -15.69 5.57 13.88
C ALA A 692 -16.64 4.55 14.52
N MET A 693 -17.25 3.66 13.74
CA MET A 693 -18.03 2.53 14.28
C MET A 693 -17.16 1.57 15.11
N LEU A 694 -15.91 1.32 14.68
CA LEU A 694 -14.94 0.58 15.49
C LEU A 694 -14.49 1.33 16.75
N ILE A 695 -14.53 2.67 16.75
CA ILE A 695 -14.26 3.47 17.96
C ILE A 695 -15.42 3.36 18.96
N ALA A 696 -16.67 3.26 18.49
CA ALA A 696 -17.85 3.04 19.33
C ALA A 696 -17.67 1.82 20.25
N PRO A 697 -18.14 1.89 21.51
CA PRO A 697 -19.03 2.90 22.10
C PRO A 697 -18.30 4.10 22.74
N ARG A 698 -16.99 4.26 22.47
CA ARG A 698 -16.20 5.37 23.03
C ARG A 698 -16.59 6.69 22.38
N PRO A 699 -16.49 7.83 23.11
CA PRO A 699 -16.79 9.13 22.54
C PRO A 699 -15.93 9.47 21.33
N PHE A 700 -16.56 9.99 20.29
CA PHE A 700 -15.91 10.36 19.03
C PHE A 700 -16.38 11.72 18.52
N MET A 701 -15.44 12.61 18.19
CA MET A 701 -15.74 13.95 17.70
C MET A 701 -15.00 14.27 16.39
N VAL A 702 -15.65 15.04 15.52
CA VAL A 702 -15.06 15.66 14.32
C VAL A 702 -14.97 17.18 14.50
N GLU A 703 -13.84 17.78 14.14
CA GLU A 703 -13.66 19.25 14.10
C GLU A 703 -13.35 19.68 12.66
N ARG A 704 -14.18 20.57 12.09
CA ARG A 704 -14.16 20.94 10.68
C ARG A 704 -14.18 22.46 10.49
N GLY A 705 -13.12 23.01 9.89
CA GLY A 705 -13.10 24.37 9.39
C GLY A 705 -13.74 24.47 7.99
N HIS A 706 -14.66 25.40 7.78
CA HIS A 706 -15.36 25.56 6.50
C HIS A 706 -14.41 25.76 5.29
N SER A 707 -13.29 26.44 5.50
CA SER A 707 -12.28 26.72 4.48
C SER A 707 -11.09 25.76 4.48
N ASP A 708 -11.17 24.64 5.21
CA ASP A 708 -10.13 23.62 5.22
C ASP A 708 -10.12 22.85 3.88
N GLY A 709 -9.07 23.04 3.08
CA GLY A 709 -8.88 22.41 1.78
C GLY A 709 -8.67 20.89 1.79
N VAL A 710 -8.57 20.25 2.96
CA VAL A 710 -8.48 18.78 3.07
C VAL A 710 -9.81 18.11 2.71
N GLY A 711 -10.95 18.76 2.93
CA GLY A 711 -12.27 18.22 2.63
C GLY A 711 -13.23 19.34 2.25
N ILE A 712 -14.49 19.00 1.95
CA ILE A 712 -15.58 19.98 1.87
C ILE A 712 -16.66 19.58 2.86
N ASP A 713 -17.45 20.54 3.32
CA ASP A 713 -18.45 20.31 4.37
C ASP A 713 -19.46 19.23 3.95
N GLU A 714 -19.79 19.14 2.67
CA GLU A 714 -20.73 18.17 2.12
C GLU A 714 -20.21 16.73 2.25
N MET A 715 -18.93 16.50 1.93
CA MET A 715 -18.33 15.17 2.03
C MET A 715 -18.09 14.79 3.51
N VAL A 716 -17.68 15.76 4.34
CA VAL A 716 -17.52 15.58 5.79
C VAL A 716 -18.86 15.25 6.43
N GLY A 717 -19.89 16.03 6.12
CA GLY A 717 -21.25 15.87 6.63
C GLY A 717 -21.90 14.58 6.17
N TRP A 718 -21.71 14.19 4.89
CA TRP A 718 -22.20 12.91 4.36
C TRP A 718 -21.62 11.72 5.12
N GLU A 719 -20.31 11.71 5.34
CA GLU A 719 -19.65 10.63 6.06
C GLU A 719 -20.04 10.63 7.55
N TYR A 720 -20.10 11.81 8.19
CA TYR A 720 -20.47 11.92 9.60
C TYR A 720 -21.92 11.53 9.87
N ALA A 721 -22.84 11.76 8.92
CA ALA A 721 -24.23 11.33 9.04
C ALA A 721 -24.36 9.82 9.28
N LYS A 722 -23.46 8.99 8.71
CA LYS A 722 -23.42 7.55 8.94
C LYS A 722 -23.02 7.23 10.39
N VAL A 723 -22.02 7.94 10.92
CA VAL A 723 -21.55 7.82 12.31
C VAL A 723 -22.63 8.20 13.30
N ARG A 724 -23.23 9.38 13.12
CA ARG A 724 -24.30 9.89 13.99
C ARG A 724 -25.49 8.93 14.02
N ARG A 725 -25.89 8.41 12.86
CA ARG A 725 -26.94 7.40 12.76
C ARG A 725 -26.59 6.14 13.54
N PHE A 726 -25.36 5.63 13.39
CA PHE A 726 -24.92 4.43 14.08
C PHE A 726 -24.91 4.58 15.61
N TYR A 727 -24.33 5.66 16.13
CA TYR A 727 -24.33 5.96 17.58
C TYR A 727 -25.76 6.12 18.13
N ALA A 728 -26.68 6.73 17.37
CA ALA A 728 -28.08 6.83 17.76
C ALA A 728 -28.78 5.48 17.86
N PHE A 729 -28.57 4.58 16.88
CA PHE A 729 -29.14 3.23 16.92
C PHE A 729 -28.50 2.33 18.00
N LEU A 730 -27.25 2.60 18.39
CA LEU A 730 -26.63 1.97 19.56
C LEU A 730 -27.16 2.50 20.91
N GLY A 731 -27.99 3.55 20.91
CA GLY A 731 -28.54 4.16 22.13
C GLY A 731 -27.57 5.09 22.86
N ILE A 732 -26.54 5.61 22.17
CA ILE A 732 -25.53 6.52 22.72
C ILE A 732 -25.32 7.78 21.85
N PRO A 733 -26.39 8.46 21.37
CA PRO A 733 -26.26 9.61 20.47
C PRO A 733 -25.44 10.76 21.08
N GLU A 734 -25.40 10.89 22.41
CA GLU A 734 -24.67 11.91 23.16
C GLU A 734 -23.15 11.70 23.23
N LYS A 735 -22.65 10.57 22.71
CA LYS A 735 -21.22 10.23 22.64
C LYS A 735 -20.58 10.57 21.30
N THR A 736 -21.29 11.20 20.37
CA THR A 736 -20.67 11.71 19.15
C THR A 736 -21.13 13.11 18.79
N GLU A 737 -20.18 13.94 18.37
CA GLU A 737 -20.38 15.36 18.09
C GLU A 737 -19.56 15.78 16.85
N ILE A 738 -20.01 16.82 16.16
CA ILE A 738 -19.24 17.47 15.09
C ILE A 738 -19.29 18.98 15.29
N GLU A 739 -18.13 19.63 15.23
CA GLU A 739 -17.99 21.08 15.23
C GLU A 739 -17.71 21.56 13.80
N PHE A 740 -18.54 22.48 13.32
CA PHE A 740 -18.25 23.28 12.13
C PHE A 740 -17.93 24.70 12.55
N PHE A 741 -16.81 25.25 12.08
CA PHE A 741 -16.41 26.61 12.43
C PHE A 741 -15.89 27.41 11.24
N LYS A 742 -16.00 28.73 11.35
CA LYS A 742 -15.40 29.67 10.40
C LYS A 742 -13.88 29.70 10.59
N GLY A 743 -13.18 28.92 9.78
CA GLY A 743 -11.72 28.84 9.79
C GLY A 743 -11.19 27.94 8.67
N GLY A 744 -9.88 27.81 8.61
CA GLY A 744 -9.18 27.00 7.61
C GLY A 744 -8.76 25.64 8.15
N HIS A 745 -7.63 25.15 7.66
CA HIS A 745 -6.97 23.94 8.17
C HIS A 745 -6.27 24.23 9.50
N GLU A 746 -7.01 24.23 10.61
CA GLU A 746 -6.50 24.59 11.94
C GLU A 746 -7.27 23.93 13.08
N ILE A 747 -6.65 23.89 14.26
CA ILE A 747 -7.26 23.53 15.53
C ILE A 747 -8.02 24.74 16.09
N ASN A 748 -9.34 24.60 16.30
CA ASN A 748 -10.18 25.65 16.88
C ASN A 748 -10.18 25.62 18.42
N SER A 749 -10.09 24.43 19.03
CA SER A 749 -9.98 24.24 20.49
C SER A 749 -11.18 24.77 21.31
N LYS A 750 -12.35 24.98 20.69
CA LYS A 750 -13.55 25.45 21.39
C LYS A 750 -14.40 24.27 21.85
N ASP A 751 -15.21 23.70 20.96
CA ASP A 751 -16.10 22.60 21.33
C ASP A 751 -15.29 21.33 21.61
N THR A 752 -14.14 21.17 20.96
CA THR A 752 -13.18 20.09 21.26
C THR A 752 -12.68 20.11 22.72
N PHE A 753 -12.44 21.28 23.30
CA PHE A 753 -12.05 21.38 24.72
C PHE A 753 -13.23 21.14 25.67
N VAL A 754 -14.45 21.54 25.27
CA VAL A 754 -15.68 21.22 26.00
C VAL A 754 -15.91 19.71 26.01
N PHE A 755 -15.74 19.05 24.87
CA PHE A 755 -15.85 17.60 24.69
C PHE A 755 -14.83 16.85 25.56
N LEU A 756 -13.55 17.28 25.55
CA LEU A 756 -12.52 16.74 26.43
C LEU A 756 -12.92 16.87 27.90
N LYS A 757 -13.38 18.05 28.33
CA LYS A 757 -13.83 18.27 29.72
C LYS A 757 -14.98 17.34 30.10
N LYS A 758 -15.99 17.22 29.24
CA LYS A 758 -17.18 16.36 29.44
C LYS A 758 -16.79 14.89 29.63
N HIS A 759 -15.93 14.34 28.78
CA HIS A 759 -15.65 12.91 28.75
C HIS A 759 -14.45 12.47 29.62
N LEU A 760 -13.49 13.36 29.86
CA LEU A 760 -12.37 13.12 30.78
C LEU A 760 -12.68 13.55 32.22
N GLY A 761 -13.72 14.36 32.45
CA GLY A 761 -14.09 14.83 33.78
C GLY A 761 -13.05 15.77 34.41
N TRP A 762 -12.34 16.52 33.58
CA TRP A 762 -11.25 17.41 34.01
C TRP A 762 -11.26 18.76 33.25
N PRO A 763 -10.83 19.88 33.83
CA PRO A 763 -10.75 20.11 35.28
C PRO A 763 -12.09 19.78 35.93
N LYS A 764 -12.05 19.28 37.17
CA LYS A 764 -13.28 19.04 37.93
C LYS A 764 -14.06 20.36 37.97
N SER A 765 -15.38 20.30 37.75
CA SER A 765 -16.23 21.46 38.01
C SER A 765 -16.03 21.88 39.46
N ASP A 766 -15.90 23.19 39.68
CA ASP A 766 -15.88 23.76 41.02
C ASP A 766 -17.17 23.45 41.79
#